data_AF-A0A763STR8-F1
#
_entry.id   AF-A0A763STR8-F1
#
_cell.length_a   1.000
_cell.length_b   1.000
_cell.length_c   1.000
_cell.angle_alpha   90.00
_cell.angle_beta   90.00
_cell.angle_gamma   90.00
#
_symmetry.space_group_name_H-M   'P 1'
#
loop_
_entity.id
_entity.type
_entity.pdbx_description
1 polymer ?
#
loop_
_entity_poly.entity_id
_entity_poly.type
_entity_poly.pdbx_seq_one_letter_code
_entity_poly.pdbx_strand_id
1 'polypeptide(L)'
;MSFNAKDMTHGGQIASMRIRMFSQIASIIFYCLFIFFWILVGLVLWAKLSWQTFINGCIYWWCTTLSGMRDLIKSQPVYEIRYYGTIFRMNAAQVLHDKYMIWCSEQLWSAFVLAAVVALIICLIAFFVVTGLLGHQGKQQSEDEVTGGRQLTDNPKDVARMMKKKGEASDIRIGDLPIIKGSEIQNFLLHGTVGTGKSEVIRRLAGYARQRGDMVVMYDRSCEFVKSYYDPAIDKILNPCDARCAAWDLWRECLTLPDFDNAANTLIPMGTREDPFWQGSGRTIFAEAAYLMRNDPNRSYSKLVDTLLSIKIEKLRSYLRDSPAANLVEEKIEKTAISIRAVLTNYVKAVRYLQGIERNGEPFTIRDWMRGVRENQKNGWLFISSNADTHASLKPVISMWLSIAIRGLLGMGENRNRRVWFFCDEIPTLHKLPDLVEIVPEARKFGGCYVFGIQSGTQMEDIYGEKAAATLMDVMNTRAFFRSPSYRIADYVAHEIGEKEILKASEQYSYGADPVRDGVSTGKEMERVTLVSYSDIQSLPDLTCYVTLPGPYPAVKLALKYQERPKVAPEFIPREMNPEAEARLSAVLAAREAEGRQMAGLFEPDAEAVTPASAERQAEQPQQPQTTVISDKKSGTGVNVPAGGTEQERKMKQEEEMEPPLPPGINASGEVVDMAAYERWRQEQELNTQQQMQRREEVNINVHRGRGENEPEPGDDF
;
A
#
# COMPACT_ATOMS: atom_id res chain seq x y z
N MET A 1 -30.98 -12.96 -21.93
CA MET A 1 -31.64 -12.83 -20.62
C MET A 1 -32.63 -13.97 -20.48
N SER A 2 -32.36 -14.96 -19.62
CA SER A 2 -33.35 -16.02 -19.32
C SER A 2 -34.31 -15.49 -18.26
N PHE A 3 -35.61 -15.52 -18.55
CA PHE A 3 -36.65 -15.10 -17.61
C PHE A 3 -36.77 -16.17 -16.50
N ASN A 4 -36.33 -15.85 -15.30
CA ASN A 4 -36.39 -16.75 -14.15
C ASN A 4 -37.67 -16.45 -13.37
N ALA A 5 -38.63 -17.39 -13.36
CA ALA A 5 -39.94 -17.20 -12.71
C ALA A 5 -39.83 -16.86 -11.21
N LYS A 6 -38.76 -17.32 -10.55
CA LYS A 6 -38.44 -17.01 -9.16
C LYS A 6 -38.13 -15.52 -8.96
N ASP A 7 -37.42 -14.89 -9.88
CA ASP A 7 -37.08 -13.46 -9.78
C ASP A 7 -38.33 -12.59 -10.00
N MET A 8 -39.27 -13.04 -10.84
CA MET A 8 -40.57 -12.38 -11.04
C MET A 8 -41.46 -12.45 -9.81
N THR A 9 -41.55 -13.61 -9.14
CA THR A 9 -42.38 -13.76 -7.93
C THR A 9 -41.79 -12.99 -6.74
N HIS A 10 -40.47 -13.03 -6.55
CA HIS A 10 -39.80 -12.21 -5.53
C HIS A 10 -39.97 -10.71 -5.80
N GLY A 11 -39.77 -10.26 -7.03
CA GLY A 11 -39.98 -8.85 -7.41
C GLY A 11 -41.43 -8.40 -7.22
N GLY A 12 -42.41 -9.25 -7.56
CA GLY A 12 -43.83 -8.99 -7.37
C GLY A 12 -44.23 -8.87 -5.89
N GLN A 13 -43.68 -9.71 -5.02
CA GLN A 13 -43.93 -9.64 -3.58
C GLN A 13 -43.37 -8.35 -2.96
N ILE A 14 -42.13 -7.98 -3.31
CA ILE A 14 -41.49 -6.73 -2.84
C ILE A 14 -42.31 -5.51 -3.30
N ALA A 15 -42.74 -5.48 -4.56
CA ALA A 15 -43.52 -4.37 -5.11
C ALA A 15 -44.89 -4.24 -4.42
N SER A 16 -45.62 -5.35 -4.25
CA SER A 16 -46.92 -5.38 -3.57
C SER A 16 -46.83 -4.86 -2.14
N MET A 17 -45.79 -5.28 -1.40
CA MET A 17 -45.52 -4.83 -0.03
C MET A 17 -45.24 -3.32 0.03
N ARG A 18 -44.37 -2.80 -0.84
CA ARG A 18 -44.04 -1.36 -0.89
C ARG A 18 -45.28 -0.51 -1.20
N ILE A 19 -46.13 -0.95 -2.13
CA ILE A 19 -47.39 -0.27 -2.46
C ILE A 19 -48.33 -0.26 -1.24
N ARG A 20 -48.43 -1.37 -0.52
CA ARG A 20 -49.27 -1.46 0.67
C ARG A 20 -48.77 -0.55 1.80
N MET A 21 -47.47 -0.57 2.11
CA MET A 21 -46.88 0.30 3.12
C MET A 21 -47.04 1.78 2.77
N PHE A 22 -46.83 2.15 1.49
CA PHE A 22 -47.07 3.50 1.00
C PHE A 22 -48.53 3.92 1.16
N SER A 23 -49.48 3.04 0.80
CA SER A 23 -50.92 3.30 0.92
C SER A 23 -51.36 3.49 2.37
N GLN A 24 -50.80 2.71 3.31
CA GLN A 24 -51.06 2.86 4.74
C GLN A 24 -50.56 4.21 5.28
N ILE A 25 -49.32 4.57 4.98
CA ILE A 25 -48.72 5.85 5.39
C ILE A 25 -49.50 7.02 4.78
N ALA A 26 -49.81 6.95 3.48
CA ALA A 26 -50.60 7.97 2.79
C ALA A 26 -52.00 8.13 3.38
N SER A 27 -52.64 7.02 3.77
CA SER A 27 -53.96 7.03 4.42
C SER A 27 -53.90 7.70 5.81
N ILE A 28 -52.85 7.44 6.59
CA ILE A 28 -52.64 8.09 7.90
C ILE A 28 -52.41 9.60 7.72
N ILE A 29 -51.51 9.99 6.80
CA ILE A 29 -51.25 11.40 6.49
C ILE A 29 -52.53 12.11 6.06
N PHE A 30 -53.30 11.49 5.16
CA PHE A 30 -54.58 12.03 4.71
C PHE A 30 -55.57 12.21 5.87
N TYR A 31 -55.69 11.22 6.74
CA TYR A 31 -56.59 11.29 7.90
C TYR A 31 -56.19 12.41 8.88
N CYS A 32 -54.90 12.55 9.18
CA CYS A 32 -54.40 13.64 10.01
C CYS A 32 -54.65 15.02 9.38
N LEU A 33 -54.40 15.17 8.07
CA LEU A 33 -54.67 16.41 7.35
C LEU A 33 -56.16 16.72 7.28
N PHE A 34 -57.02 15.71 7.17
CA PHE A 34 -58.46 15.88 7.16
C PHE A 34 -58.99 16.39 8.51
N ILE A 35 -58.52 15.83 9.63
CA ILE A 35 -58.87 16.35 10.96
C ILE A 35 -58.34 17.77 11.13
N PHE A 36 -57.09 18.02 10.76
CA PHE A 36 -56.45 19.33 10.86
C PHE A 36 -57.19 20.40 10.04
N PHE A 37 -57.68 20.03 8.84
CA PHE A 37 -58.50 20.90 7.99
C PHE A 37 -59.76 21.36 8.71
N TRP A 38 -60.53 20.45 9.31
CA TRP A 38 -61.77 20.81 10.02
C TRP A 38 -61.53 21.64 11.28
N ILE A 39 -60.43 21.39 12.00
CA ILE A 39 -60.01 22.22 13.13
C ILE A 39 -59.70 23.65 12.68
N LEU A 40 -58.95 23.82 11.58
CA LEU A 40 -58.65 25.14 11.01
C LEU A 40 -59.92 25.86 10.55
N VAL A 41 -60.83 25.16 9.87
CA VAL A 41 -62.13 25.73 9.46
C VAL A 41 -62.91 26.21 10.67
N GLY A 42 -63.00 25.40 11.74
CA GLY A 42 -63.66 25.78 12.99
C GLY A 42 -63.04 27.00 13.65
N LEU A 43 -61.70 27.08 13.72
CA LEU A 43 -60.98 28.21 14.29
C LEU A 43 -61.20 29.51 13.51
N VAL A 44 -61.15 29.47 12.17
CA VAL A 44 -61.38 30.65 11.34
C VAL A 44 -62.83 31.12 11.44
N LEU A 45 -63.80 30.19 11.45
CA LEU A 45 -65.21 30.52 11.65
C LEU A 45 -65.44 31.16 13.02
N TRP A 46 -64.83 30.63 14.08
CA TRP A 46 -64.94 31.18 15.42
C TRP A 46 -64.32 32.59 15.53
N ALA A 47 -63.21 32.83 14.84
CA ALA A 47 -62.56 34.15 14.83
C ALA A 47 -63.32 35.20 14.01
N LYS A 48 -64.06 34.79 12.97
CA LYS A 48 -64.76 35.70 12.05
C LYS A 48 -66.22 35.95 12.39
N LEU A 49 -66.91 34.99 13.01
CA LEU A 49 -68.34 35.07 13.27
C LEU A 49 -68.63 35.11 14.76
N SER A 50 -69.56 35.96 15.16
CA SER A 50 -70.15 35.85 16.49
C SER A 50 -71.02 34.60 16.57
N TRP A 51 -71.12 34.01 17.77
CA TRP A 51 -71.94 32.81 18.00
C TRP A 51 -73.39 32.96 17.53
N GLN A 52 -73.97 34.15 17.69
CA GLN A 52 -75.30 34.48 17.20
C GLN A 52 -75.40 34.42 15.68
N THR A 53 -74.45 35.04 14.95
CA THR A 53 -74.43 35.05 13.48
C THR A 53 -74.25 33.64 12.91
N PHE A 54 -73.41 32.84 13.57
CA PHE A 54 -73.20 31.44 13.20
C PHE A 54 -74.48 30.61 13.35
N ILE A 55 -75.13 30.63 14.52
CA ILE A 55 -76.36 29.86 14.77
C ILE A 55 -77.51 30.31 13.85
N ASN A 56 -77.71 31.63 13.70
CA ASN A 56 -78.77 32.16 12.84
C ASN A 56 -78.52 31.84 11.36
N GLY A 57 -77.27 31.89 10.90
CA GLY A 57 -76.89 31.44 9.55
C GLY A 57 -77.11 29.95 9.34
N CYS A 58 -76.80 29.10 10.33
CA CYS A 58 -77.08 27.67 10.29
C CYS A 58 -78.58 27.37 10.22
N ILE A 59 -79.42 28.10 10.97
CA ILE A 59 -80.87 27.99 10.92
C ILE A 59 -81.41 28.35 9.52
N TYR A 60 -80.88 29.40 8.89
CA TYR A 60 -81.26 29.75 7.52
C TYR A 60 -80.92 28.63 6.52
N TRP A 61 -79.69 28.11 6.55
CA TRP A 61 -79.28 27.02 5.66
C TRP A 61 -80.04 25.71 5.93
N TRP A 62 -80.37 25.42 7.19
CA TRP A 62 -81.24 24.30 7.57
C TRP A 62 -82.67 24.46 7.03
N CYS A 63 -83.25 25.65 7.12
CA CYS A 63 -84.55 25.93 6.50
C CYS A 63 -84.48 25.83 4.97
N THR A 64 -83.32 26.16 4.37
CA THR A 64 -83.08 26.06 2.93
C THR A 64 -83.03 24.61 2.46
N THR A 65 -82.35 23.71 3.18
CA THR A 65 -82.31 22.27 2.84
C THR A 65 -83.66 21.59 3.01
N LEU A 66 -84.48 22.05 3.96
CA LEU A 66 -85.83 21.55 4.20
C LEU A 66 -86.90 22.18 3.29
N SER A 67 -86.56 23.16 2.46
CA SER A 67 -87.51 23.88 1.59
C SER A 67 -88.36 22.95 0.71
N GLY A 68 -87.78 21.89 0.16
CA GLY A 68 -88.48 20.91 -0.69
C GLY A 68 -89.36 19.91 0.09
N MET A 69 -89.11 19.72 1.38
CA MET A 69 -89.93 18.88 2.27
C MET A 69 -91.01 19.69 3.01
N ARG A 70 -91.00 21.02 2.86
CA ARG A 70 -91.88 21.95 3.56
C ARG A 70 -93.35 21.72 3.27
N ASP A 71 -93.69 21.34 2.04
CA ASP A 71 -95.08 21.10 1.61
C ASP A 71 -95.64 19.76 2.10
N LEU A 72 -94.79 18.85 2.59
CA LEU A 72 -95.20 17.57 3.20
C LEU A 72 -95.51 17.68 4.71
N ILE A 73 -95.11 18.76 5.37
CA ILE A 73 -95.18 18.89 6.83
C ILE A 73 -96.46 19.64 7.25
N LYS A 74 -97.42 18.94 7.88
CA LYS A 74 -98.71 19.51 8.34
C LYS A 74 -98.58 20.62 9.40
N SER A 75 -97.55 20.57 10.26
CA SER A 75 -97.29 21.58 11.29
C SER A 75 -95.89 22.14 11.12
N GLN A 76 -95.78 23.37 10.61
CA GLN A 76 -94.48 23.95 10.33
C GLN A 76 -93.68 24.17 11.62
N PRO A 77 -92.41 23.72 11.66
CA PRO A 77 -91.55 23.98 12.81
C PRO A 77 -91.31 25.49 12.94
N VAL A 78 -91.41 25.98 14.18
CA VAL A 78 -91.09 27.36 14.56
C VAL A 78 -89.69 27.37 15.14
N TYR A 79 -88.83 28.22 14.58
CA TYR A 79 -87.44 28.37 15.02
C TYR A 79 -87.32 29.59 15.93
N GLU A 80 -86.59 29.43 17.03
CA GLU A 80 -86.27 30.51 17.97
C GLU A 80 -84.98 31.21 17.53
N ILE A 81 -85.12 32.41 16.96
CA ILE A 81 -84.02 33.24 16.49
C ILE A 81 -83.62 34.21 17.60
N ARG A 82 -82.36 34.14 18.04
CA ARG A 82 -81.84 35.07 19.05
C ARG A 82 -81.24 36.29 18.35
N TYR A 83 -81.71 37.47 18.74
CA TYR A 83 -81.20 38.75 18.25
C TYR A 83 -80.95 39.70 19.42
N TYR A 84 -79.67 39.90 19.79
CA TYR A 84 -79.23 40.86 20.82
C TYR A 84 -80.09 40.85 22.11
N GLY A 85 -80.31 39.66 22.68
CA GLY A 85 -81.04 39.48 23.95
C GLY A 85 -82.56 39.31 23.81
N THR A 86 -83.11 39.42 22.60
CA THR A 86 -84.53 39.16 22.31
C THR A 86 -84.70 37.89 21.48
N ILE A 87 -85.77 37.13 21.74
CA ILE A 87 -86.08 35.87 21.04
C ILE A 87 -87.25 36.10 20.10
N PHE A 88 -87.01 35.92 18.80
CA PHE A 88 -88.04 35.97 17.76
C PHE A 88 -88.44 34.55 17.37
N ARG A 89 -89.75 34.30 17.24
CA ARG A 89 -90.30 33.02 16.81
C ARG A 89 -90.75 33.15 15.36
N MET A 90 -90.06 32.49 14.44
CA MET A 90 -90.32 32.57 13.01
C MET A 90 -90.50 31.18 12.42
N ASN A 91 -91.44 31.05 11.47
CA ASN A 91 -91.56 29.82 10.69
C ASN A 91 -90.49 29.76 9.58
N ALA A 92 -90.29 28.60 8.98
CA ALA A 92 -89.29 28.41 7.91
C ALA A 92 -89.45 29.38 6.73
N ALA A 93 -90.69 29.80 6.41
CA ALA A 93 -90.97 30.76 5.35
C ALA A 93 -90.43 32.16 5.66
N GLN A 94 -90.69 32.61 6.89
CA GLN A 94 -90.27 33.91 7.39
C GLN A 94 -88.75 33.95 7.51
N VAL A 95 -88.11 32.86 7.96
CA VAL A 95 -86.64 32.75 8.01
C VAL A 95 -86.00 32.94 6.63
N LEU A 96 -86.59 32.37 5.56
CA LEU A 96 -86.02 32.44 4.21
C LEU A 96 -86.22 33.80 3.51
N HIS A 97 -87.22 34.58 3.92
CA HIS A 97 -87.48 35.93 3.36
C HIS A 97 -86.96 37.07 4.25
N ASP A 98 -86.48 36.78 5.45
CA ASP A 98 -85.98 37.78 6.37
C ASP A 98 -84.58 38.30 5.97
N LYS A 99 -84.46 39.63 5.84
CA LYS A 99 -83.22 40.28 5.39
C LYS A 99 -82.04 40.04 6.34
N TYR A 100 -82.29 39.94 7.65
CA TYR A 100 -81.23 39.68 8.63
C TYR A 100 -80.76 38.23 8.57
N MET A 101 -81.68 37.28 8.41
CA MET A 101 -81.33 35.86 8.25
C MET A 101 -80.57 35.61 6.93
N ILE A 102 -80.97 36.25 5.83
CA ILE A 102 -80.21 36.23 4.58
C ILE A 102 -78.81 36.79 4.79
N TRP A 103 -78.67 37.94 5.45
CA TRP A 103 -77.36 38.53 5.75
C TRP A 103 -76.48 37.61 6.62
N CYS A 104 -77.03 37.00 7.67
CA CYS A 104 -76.29 36.01 8.47
C CYS A 104 -75.86 34.79 7.66
N SER A 105 -76.67 34.36 6.68
CA SER A 105 -76.34 33.25 5.79
C SER A 105 -75.20 33.59 4.83
N GLU A 106 -75.19 34.81 4.27
CA GLU A 106 -74.12 35.29 3.39
C GLU A 106 -72.80 35.46 4.14
N GLN A 107 -72.85 35.97 5.37
CA GLN A 107 -71.68 36.07 6.25
C GLN A 107 -71.14 34.69 6.64
N LEU A 108 -72.02 33.74 6.99
CA LEU A 108 -71.62 32.36 7.28
C LEU A 108 -70.99 31.69 6.06
N TRP A 109 -71.60 31.84 4.87
CA TRP A 109 -71.10 31.23 3.64
C TRP A 109 -69.76 31.83 3.20
N SER A 110 -69.63 33.15 3.19
CA SER A 110 -68.37 33.83 2.83
C SER A 110 -67.25 33.51 3.83
N ALA A 111 -67.54 33.47 5.13
CA ALA A 111 -66.58 33.07 6.14
C ALA A 111 -66.18 31.58 6.00
N PHE A 112 -67.12 30.69 5.66
CA PHE A 112 -66.85 29.28 5.40
C PHE A 112 -65.96 29.09 4.16
N VAL A 113 -66.27 29.76 3.05
CA VAL A 113 -65.45 29.69 1.83
C VAL A 113 -64.03 30.20 2.09
N LEU A 114 -63.90 31.34 2.79
CA LEU A 114 -62.59 31.87 3.19
C LEU A 114 -61.84 30.89 4.10
N ALA A 115 -62.52 30.33 5.10
CA ALA A 115 -61.95 29.35 6.02
C ALA A 115 -61.49 28.08 5.30
N ALA A 116 -62.28 27.57 4.34
CA ALA A 116 -61.95 26.40 3.56
C ALA A 116 -60.74 26.64 2.64
N VAL A 117 -60.65 27.80 1.99
CA VAL A 117 -59.49 28.15 1.13
C VAL A 117 -58.22 28.29 1.97
N VAL A 118 -58.29 29.01 3.09
CA VAL A 118 -57.14 29.19 4.00
C VAL A 118 -56.69 27.85 4.58
N ALA A 119 -57.62 27.03 5.06
CA ALA A 119 -57.31 25.69 5.57
C ALA A 119 -56.72 24.77 4.50
N LEU A 120 -57.23 24.82 3.26
CA LEU A 120 -56.69 24.03 2.14
C LEU A 120 -55.24 24.41 1.81
N ILE A 121 -54.93 25.71 1.74
CA ILE A 121 -53.57 26.20 1.48
C ILE A 121 -52.61 25.74 2.59
N ILE A 122 -53.02 25.88 3.86
CA ILE A 122 -52.20 25.47 5.01
C ILE A 122 -51.99 23.94 5.00
N CYS A 123 -53.03 23.14 4.75
CA CYS A 123 -52.92 21.68 4.66
C CYS A 123 -52.03 21.23 3.49
N LEU A 124 -52.08 21.92 2.34
CA LEU A 124 -51.20 21.64 1.21
C LEU A 124 -49.73 21.92 1.55
N ILE A 125 -49.45 23.06 2.19
CA ILE A 125 -48.08 23.38 2.66
C ILE A 125 -47.61 22.34 3.68
N ALA A 126 -48.46 22.00 4.65
CA ALA A 126 -48.15 20.99 5.67
C ALA A 126 -47.86 19.62 5.04
N PHE A 127 -48.63 19.21 4.02
CA PHE A 127 -48.38 17.98 3.27
C PHE A 127 -46.98 17.97 2.65
N PHE A 128 -46.61 19.00 1.89
CA PHE A 128 -45.28 19.07 1.26
C PHE A 128 -44.14 19.09 2.28
N VAL A 129 -44.31 19.80 3.41
CA VAL A 129 -43.31 19.83 4.48
C VAL A 129 -43.14 18.45 5.13
N VAL A 130 -44.24 17.79 5.49
CA VAL A 130 -44.20 16.46 6.11
C VAL A 130 -43.61 15.42 5.14
N THR A 131 -44.01 15.44 3.87
CA THR A 131 -43.44 14.54 2.86
C THR A 131 -41.94 14.81 2.64
N GLY A 132 -41.51 16.07 2.62
CA GLY A 132 -40.10 16.45 2.50
C GLY A 132 -39.26 16.00 3.70
N LEU A 133 -39.77 16.20 4.92
CA LEU A 133 -39.10 15.77 6.15
C LEU A 133 -38.98 14.25 6.23
N LEU A 134 -40.07 13.52 5.93
CA LEU A 134 -40.06 12.05 5.90
C LEU A 134 -39.10 11.52 4.81
N GLY A 135 -39.08 12.16 3.64
CA GLY A 135 -38.13 11.81 2.58
C GLY A 135 -36.68 12.04 2.98
N HIS A 136 -36.39 13.14 3.68
CA HIS A 136 -35.04 13.43 4.17
C HIS A 136 -34.60 12.47 5.28
N GLN A 137 -35.48 12.16 6.23
CA GLN A 137 -35.21 11.18 7.28
C GLN A 137 -35.03 9.76 6.71
N GLY A 138 -35.87 9.36 5.77
CA GLY A 138 -35.74 8.09 5.07
C GLY A 138 -34.41 7.99 4.33
N LYS A 139 -33.99 9.07 3.65
CA LYS A 139 -32.69 9.13 2.98
C LYS A 139 -31.53 8.94 3.96
N GLN A 140 -31.52 9.64 5.09
CA GLN A 140 -30.47 9.52 6.11
C GLN A 140 -30.38 8.13 6.75
N GLN A 141 -31.50 7.42 6.89
CA GLN A 141 -31.50 6.04 7.39
C GLN A 141 -31.06 5.02 6.33
N SER A 142 -31.32 5.30 5.04
CA SER A 142 -30.97 4.41 3.93
C SER A 142 -29.54 4.58 3.42
N GLU A 143 -28.87 5.70 3.72
CA GLU A 143 -27.51 5.95 3.27
C GLU A 143 -26.48 5.33 4.21
N ASP A 144 -25.44 4.75 3.60
CA ASP A 144 -24.27 4.28 4.32
C ASP A 144 -23.55 5.47 4.98
N GLU A 145 -23.26 5.33 6.26
CA GLU A 145 -22.60 6.37 7.03
C GLU A 145 -21.13 5.99 7.26
N VAL A 146 -20.21 6.84 6.82
CA VAL A 146 -18.77 6.62 7.05
C VAL A 146 -18.43 7.11 8.46
N THR A 147 -18.14 6.18 9.37
CA THR A 147 -17.86 6.49 10.78
C THR A 147 -16.38 6.69 11.07
N GLY A 148 -15.50 6.16 10.24
CA GLY A 148 -14.06 6.19 10.48
C GLY A 148 -13.21 5.72 9.32
N GLY A 149 -11.89 5.82 9.49
CA GLY A 149 -10.89 5.38 8.51
C GLY A 149 -10.51 6.44 7.47
N ARG A 150 -9.73 6.00 6.48
CA ARG A 150 -9.21 6.88 5.42
C ARG A 150 -10.28 7.03 4.32
N GLN A 151 -10.24 8.15 3.61
CA GLN A 151 -11.11 8.40 2.45
C GLN A 151 -10.35 8.22 1.13
N LEU A 152 -11.05 7.93 0.05
CA LEU A 152 -10.51 7.86 -1.32
C LEU A 152 -11.15 8.96 -2.18
N THR A 153 -10.33 9.62 -2.99
CA THR A 153 -10.82 10.60 -3.98
C THR A 153 -10.10 10.44 -5.31
N ASP A 154 -10.83 10.64 -6.41
CA ASP A 154 -10.26 10.71 -7.76
C ASP A 154 -9.90 12.16 -8.16
N ASN A 155 -10.21 13.14 -7.30
CA ASN A 155 -9.99 14.56 -7.58
C ASN A 155 -8.84 15.13 -6.74
N PRO A 156 -7.60 15.19 -7.28
CA PRO A 156 -6.45 15.74 -6.55
C PRO A 156 -6.61 17.20 -6.14
N LYS A 157 -7.47 17.97 -6.81
CA LYS A 157 -7.67 19.40 -6.53
C LYS A 157 -8.35 19.62 -5.18
N ASP A 158 -9.15 18.67 -4.71
CA ASP A 158 -9.82 18.76 -3.42
C ASP A 158 -8.81 18.65 -2.29
N VAL A 159 -7.89 17.67 -2.39
CA VAL A 159 -6.76 17.53 -1.47
C VAL A 159 -5.83 18.73 -1.53
N ALA A 160 -5.52 19.22 -2.75
CA ALA A 160 -4.73 20.43 -2.92
C ALA A 160 -5.37 21.66 -2.23
N ARG A 161 -6.70 21.77 -2.26
CA ARG A 161 -7.44 22.85 -1.58
C ARG A 161 -7.38 22.67 -0.05
N MET A 162 -7.53 21.44 0.45
CA MET A 162 -7.37 21.13 1.88
C MET A 162 -5.97 21.54 2.38
N MET A 163 -4.93 21.16 1.64
CA MET A 163 -3.53 21.52 1.98
C MET A 163 -3.28 23.01 1.91
N LYS A 164 -3.78 23.70 0.88
CA LYS A 164 -3.66 25.16 0.75
C LYS A 164 -4.33 25.89 1.90
N LYS A 165 -5.51 25.44 2.35
CA LYS A 165 -6.21 26.02 3.50
C LYS A 165 -5.40 25.91 4.80
N LYS A 166 -4.60 24.85 4.95
CA LYS A 166 -3.71 24.63 6.08
C LYS A 166 -2.30 25.24 5.92
N GLY A 167 -1.97 25.78 4.74
CA GLY A 167 -0.61 26.27 4.44
C GLY A 167 0.43 25.14 4.25
N GLU A 168 -0.03 23.91 4.02
CA GLU A 168 0.80 22.70 3.95
C GLU A 168 1.10 22.25 2.52
N ALA A 169 0.58 22.92 1.49
CA ALA A 169 0.82 22.55 0.10
C ALA A 169 2.26 22.85 -0.34
N SER A 170 2.99 21.84 -0.82
CA SER A 170 4.30 22.02 -1.46
C SER A 170 4.16 22.53 -2.90
N ASP A 171 5.22 23.12 -3.43
CA ASP A 171 5.40 23.40 -4.85
C ASP A 171 5.73 22.13 -5.65
N ILE A 172 6.23 21.07 -5.01
CA ILE A 172 6.37 19.75 -5.64
C ILE A 172 5.00 19.09 -5.78
N ARG A 173 4.73 18.54 -6.98
CA ARG A 173 3.48 17.84 -7.29
C ARG A 173 3.70 16.53 -8.03
N ILE A 174 2.86 15.54 -7.70
CA ILE A 174 2.69 14.30 -8.46
C ILE A 174 1.41 14.47 -9.29
N GLY A 175 1.55 14.73 -10.59
CA GLY A 175 0.41 15.19 -11.41
C GLY A 175 -0.12 16.53 -10.90
N ASP A 176 -1.42 16.57 -10.59
CA ASP A 176 -2.09 17.74 -10.01
C ASP A 176 -2.09 17.76 -8.47
N LEU A 177 -1.59 16.70 -7.82
CA LEU A 177 -1.57 16.56 -6.37
C LEU A 177 -0.27 17.15 -5.80
N PRO A 178 -0.33 18.26 -5.02
CA PRO A 178 0.82 18.69 -4.24
C PRO A 178 1.14 17.67 -3.14
N ILE A 179 2.43 17.47 -2.89
CA ILE A 179 2.86 16.78 -1.67
C ILE A 179 2.77 17.73 -0.47
N ILE A 180 2.95 17.20 0.73
CA ILE A 180 2.99 18.02 1.95
C ILE A 180 4.32 18.76 2.01
N LYS A 181 4.28 20.04 2.34
CA LYS A 181 5.46 20.89 2.46
C LYS A 181 6.43 20.30 3.50
N GLY A 182 7.66 20.02 3.09
CA GLY A 182 8.65 19.41 3.96
C GLY A 182 8.50 17.90 4.15
N SER A 183 7.58 17.23 3.44
CA SER A 183 7.50 15.77 3.44
C SER A 183 8.52 15.11 2.50
N GLU A 184 9.33 15.88 1.76
CA GLU A 184 10.36 15.32 0.88
C GLU A 184 11.38 14.49 1.67
N ILE A 185 11.73 14.96 2.87
CA ILE A 185 12.63 14.32 3.83
C ILE A 185 11.94 13.21 4.65
N GLN A 186 10.72 12.83 4.28
CA GLN A 186 9.96 11.69 4.84
C GLN A 186 9.85 10.54 3.84
N ASN A 187 10.62 10.61 2.75
CA ASN A 187 10.84 9.59 1.74
C ASN A 187 9.60 9.14 0.95
N PHE A 188 9.88 8.49 -0.18
CA PHE A 188 8.89 8.08 -1.17
C PHE A 188 9.06 6.60 -1.50
N LEU A 189 7.94 5.89 -1.55
CA LEU A 189 7.86 4.53 -2.07
C LEU A 189 7.03 4.53 -3.36
N LEU A 190 7.59 3.97 -4.43
CA LEU A 190 6.90 3.73 -5.69
C LEU A 190 6.80 2.22 -5.88
N HIS A 191 5.62 1.66 -5.65
CA HIS A 191 5.38 0.22 -5.68
C HIS A 191 4.56 -0.17 -6.91
N GLY A 192 5.01 -1.15 -7.69
CA GLY A 192 4.18 -1.81 -8.71
C GLY A 192 4.99 -2.47 -9.83
N THR A 193 4.32 -3.19 -10.74
CA THR A 193 5.01 -3.99 -11.76
C THR A 193 5.74 -3.13 -12.81
N VAL A 194 6.52 -3.77 -13.68
CA VAL A 194 7.28 -3.14 -14.77
C VAL A 194 6.34 -2.44 -15.75
N GLY A 195 6.75 -1.29 -16.28
CA GLY A 195 5.98 -0.56 -17.31
C GLY A 195 4.81 0.28 -16.81
N THR A 196 4.49 0.23 -15.52
CA THR A 196 3.28 0.88 -14.96
C THR A 196 3.38 2.39 -14.77
N GLY A 197 4.58 2.97 -14.81
CA GLY A 197 4.78 4.42 -14.69
C GLY A 197 5.59 4.91 -13.49
N LYS A 198 6.21 4.04 -12.69
CA LYS A 198 7.09 4.43 -11.57
C LYS A 198 8.14 5.48 -11.98
N SER A 199 8.88 5.22 -13.06
CA SER A 199 9.92 6.13 -13.54
C SER A 199 9.38 7.49 -13.99
N GLU A 200 8.10 7.62 -14.35
CA GLU A 200 7.47 8.92 -14.65
C GLU A 200 7.35 9.80 -13.39
N VAL A 201 7.04 9.21 -12.23
CA VAL A 201 7.04 9.93 -10.95
C VAL A 201 8.47 10.38 -10.60
N ILE A 202 9.46 9.50 -10.76
CA ILE A 202 10.88 9.84 -10.56
C ILE A 202 11.28 11.01 -11.46
N ARG A 203 10.96 10.94 -12.77
CA ARG A 203 11.27 12.02 -13.73
C ARG A 203 10.64 13.36 -13.32
N ARG A 204 9.40 13.35 -12.80
CA ARG A 204 8.74 14.58 -12.31
C ARG A 204 9.45 15.16 -11.10
N LEU A 205 9.73 14.34 -10.10
CA LEU A 205 10.46 14.76 -8.89
C LEU A 205 11.87 15.26 -9.22
N ALA A 206 12.59 14.54 -10.08
CA ALA A 206 13.90 14.94 -10.59
C ALA A 206 13.84 16.30 -11.32
N GLY A 207 12.77 16.57 -12.08
CA GLY A 207 12.52 17.87 -12.69
C GLY A 207 12.46 19.02 -11.67
N TYR A 208 11.73 18.84 -10.57
CA TYR A 208 11.69 19.83 -9.48
C TYR A 208 13.05 19.99 -8.81
N ALA A 209 13.75 18.89 -8.51
CA ALA A 209 15.10 18.91 -7.94
C ALA A 209 16.06 19.72 -8.82
N ARG A 210 16.02 19.52 -10.15
CA ARG A 210 16.90 20.25 -11.09
C ARG A 210 16.57 21.74 -11.13
N GLN A 211 15.28 22.09 -11.13
CA GLN A 211 14.84 23.49 -11.15
C GLN A 211 15.23 24.24 -9.89
N ARG A 212 15.13 23.59 -8.72
CA ARG A 212 15.56 24.14 -7.43
C ARG A 212 17.08 24.18 -7.27
N GLY A 213 17.82 23.41 -8.06
CA GLY A 213 19.27 23.29 -7.94
C GLY A 213 19.71 22.33 -6.82
N ASP A 214 18.81 21.44 -6.39
CA ASP A 214 19.07 20.44 -5.36
C ASP A 214 20.16 19.45 -5.82
N MET A 215 20.92 18.93 -4.86
CA MET A 215 21.89 17.86 -5.11
C MET A 215 21.16 16.53 -5.29
N VAL A 216 21.59 15.72 -6.26
CA VAL A 216 20.93 14.46 -6.59
C VAL A 216 21.96 13.35 -6.80
N VAL A 217 21.70 12.21 -6.19
CA VAL A 217 22.32 10.92 -6.50
C VAL A 217 21.27 10.09 -7.23
N MET A 218 21.54 9.77 -8.50
CA MET A 218 20.63 9.05 -9.38
C MET A 218 21.20 7.65 -9.63
N TYR A 219 20.55 6.63 -9.08
CA TYR A 219 20.85 5.25 -9.43
C TYR A 219 20.04 4.86 -10.68
N ASP A 220 20.75 4.60 -11.78
CA ASP A 220 20.17 4.40 -13.11
C ASP A 220 20.68 3.09 -13.74
N ARG A 221 19.91 2.01 -13.59
CA ARG A 221 20.29 0.68 -14.12
C ARG A 221 20.30 0.62 -15.66
N SER A 222 19.61 1.52 -16.35
CA SER A 222 19.39 1.48 -17.81
C SER A 222 19.96 2.67 -18.58
N CYS A 223 20.64 3.60 -17.91
CA CYS A 223 21.16 4.85 -18.50
C CYS A 223 20.07 5.77 -19.12
N GLU A 224 18.81 5.58 -18.73
CA GLU A 224 17.66 6.34 -19.22
C GLU A 224 17.63 7.79 -18.69
N PHE A 225 18.05 7.98 -17.43
CA PHE A 225 18.09 9.30 -16.81
C PHE A 225 19.30 10.10 -17.28
N VAL A 226 20.44 9.45 -17.54
CA VAL A 226 21.62 10.09 -18.14
C VAL A 226 21.24 10.78 -19.45
N LYS A 227 20.54 10.07 -20.32
CA LYS A 227 20.07 10.57 -21.63
C LYS A 227 19.25 11.86 -21.55
N SER A 228 18.47 12.02 -20.49
CA SER A 228 17.48 13.10 -20.34
C SER A 228 17.94 14.26 -19.46
N TYR A 229 18.93 14.03 -18.58
CA TYR A 229 19.29 15.00 -17.52
C TYR A 229 20.77 15.31 -17.39
N TYR A 230 21.67 14.55 -18.03
CA TYR A 230 23.11 14.73 -17.82
C TYR A 230 23.61 16.05 -18.44
N ASP A 231 24.21 16.89 -17.60
CA ASP A 231 24.93 18.10 -17.97
C ASP A 231 26.43 17.94 -17.68
N PRO A 232 27.29 17.79 -18.70
CA PRO A 232 28.72 17.56 -18.51
C PRO A 232 29.45 18.71 -17.80
N ALA A 233 28.88 19.91 -17.72
CA ALA A 233 29.51 21.05 -17.06
C ALA A 233 29.50 20.93 -15.52
N ILE A 234 28.50 20.25 -14.95
CA ILE A 234 28.27 20.20 -13.49
C ILE A 234 28.08 18.79 -12.95
N ASP A 235 27.61 17.85 -13.77
CA ASP A 235 27.27 16.50 -13.33
C ASP A 235 28.45 15.53 -13.47
N LYS A 236 28.37 14.43 -12.73
CA LYS A 236 29.37 13.35 -12.75
C LYS A 236 28.69 12.01 -13.02
N ILE A 237 29.37 11.15 -13.77
CA ILE A 237 28.94 9.77 -14.05
C ILE A 237 29.89 8.82 -13.34
N LEU A 238 29.32 7.85 -12.65
CA LEU A 238 30.02 6.68 -12.10
C LEU A 238 29.45 5.44 -12.79
N ASN A 239 30.17 5.01 -13.83
CA ASN A 239 29.90 3.78 -14.57
C ASN A 239 31.24 3.29 -15.12
N PRO A 240 31.82 2.20 -14.58
CA PRO A 240 33.15 1.75 -14.99
C PRO A 240 33.24 1.50 -16.50
N CYS A 241 32.17 1.10 -17.17
CA CYS A 241 32.23 0.83 -18.61
C CYS A 241 31.97 2.08 -19.48
N ASP A 242 31.66 3.25 -18.89
CA ASP A 242 31.42 4.50 -19.63
C ASP A 242 32.68 5.35 -19.73
N ALA A 243 32.98 5.89 -20.91
CA ALA A 243 34.15 6.74 -21.17
C ALA A 243 34.11 8.04 -20.35
N ARG A 244 32.92 8.50 -19.95
CA ARG A 244 32.71 9.71 -19.13
C ARG A 244 32.79 9.42 -17.63
N CYS A 245 33.11 8.19 -17.23
CA CYS A 245 33.24 7.83 -15.82
C CYS A 245 34.25 8.76 -15.13
N ALA A 246 33.83 9.39 -14.03
CA ALA A 246 34.71 10.20 -13.22
C ALA A 246 35.88 9.35 -12.71
N ALA A 247 37.06 9.98 -12.58
CA ALA A 247 38.27 9.35 -12.04
C ALA A 247 38.15 9.12 -10.53
N TRP A 248 37.19 8.27 -10.12
CA TRP A 248 36.94 7.97 -8.72
C TRP A 248 38.18 7.31 -8.10
N ASP A 249 38.65 7.86 -6.97
CA ASP A 249 39.86 7.41 -6.28
C ASP A 249 39.49 6.83 -4.91
N LEU A 250 39.55 5.50 -4.80
CA LEU A 250 39.27 4.74 -3.57
C LEU A 250 40.11 5.23 -2.38
N TRP A 251 41.38 5.55 -2.60
CA TRP A 251 42.32 5.94 -1.53
C TRP A 251 42.15 7.39 -1.09
N ARG A 252 41.55 8.24 -1.93
CA ARG A 252 41.09 9.57 -1.53
C ARG A 252 39.71 9.51 -0.90
N GLU A 253 38.84 8.60 -1.31
CA GLU A 253 37.51 8.37 -0.72
C GLU A 253 37.59 7.81 0.70
N CYS A 254 38.50 6.88 0.96
CA CYS A 254 38.68 6.27 2.28
C CYS A 254 39.90 6.89 2.98
N LEU A 255 39.70 7.60 4.10
CA LEU A 255 40.79 8.28 4.83
C LEU A 255 41.37 7.44 5.96
N THR A 256 40.57 6.52 6.49
CA THR A 256 40.89 5.68 7.64
C THR A 256 40.56 4.23 7.32
N LEU A 257 41.14 3.27 8.05
CA LEU A 257 40.82 1.84 7.86
C LEU A 257 39.30 1.55 7.99
N PRO A 258 38.56 2.13 8.96
CA PRO A 258 37.10 1.98 9.01
C PRO A 258 36.37 2.41 7.73
N ASP A 259 36.87 3.39 6.98
CA ASP A 259 36.28 3.78 5.69
C ASP A 259 36.43 2.65 4.65
N PHE A 260 37.57 1.93 4.67
CA PHE A 260 37.79 0.76 3.82
C PHE A 260 36.93 -0.43 4.27
N ASP A 261 36.77 -0.65 5.58
CA ASP A 261 35.86 -1.68 6.10
C ASP A 261 34.42 -1.44 5.65
N ASN A 262 33.97 -0.19 5.70
CA ASN A 262 32.64 0.21 5.25
C ASN A 262 32.45 -0.02 3.74
N ALA A 263 33.45 0.32 2.92
CA ALA A 263 33.43 0.02 1.49
C ALA A 263 33.40 -1.51 1.24
N ALA A 264 34.18 -2.28 2.00
CA ALA A 264 34.24 -3.74 1.91
C ALA A 264 32.89 -4.40 2.26
N ASN A 265 32.19 -3.88 3.27
CA ASN A 265 30.90 -4.39 3.74
C ASN A 265 29.84 -4.43 2.63
N THR A 266 29.90 -3.49 1.69
CA THR A 266 28.95 -3.42 0.58
C THR A 266 29.49 -4.08 -0.69
N LEU A 267 30.80 -4.00 -0.93
CA LEU A 267 31.45 -4.66 -2.06
C LEU A 267 31.28 -6.19 -1.97
N ILE A 268 31.45 -6.75 -0.78
CA ILE A 268 31.30 -8.18 -0.47
C ILE A 268 30.07 -8.33 0.43
N PRO A 269 28.86 -8.60 -0.09
CA PRO A 269 27.66 -8.72 0.71
C PRO A 269 27.69 -9.97 1.60
N MET A 270 27.02 -9.90 2.77
CA MET A 270 26.77 -11.09 3.59
C MET A 270 25.47 -11.74 3.14
N GLY A 271 25.51 -13.05 2.88
CA GLY A 271 24.31 -13.86 2.71
C GLY A 271 23.58 -14.07 4.03
N THR A 272 22.31 -14.48 3.96
CA THR A 272 21.51 -14.84 5.13
C THR A 272 21.72 -16.29 5.58
N ARG A 273 22.26 -17.15 4.70
CA ARG A 273 22.43 -18.59 4.92
C ARG A 273 23.88 -19.07 4.91
N GLU A 274 24.79 -18.23 4.39
CA GLU A 274 26.21 -18.56 4.29
C GLU A 274 26.92 -18.23 5.61
N ASP A 275 27.92 -19.02 5.99
CA ASP A 275 28.71 -18.79 7.21
C ASP A 275 29.41 -17.42 7.12
N PRO A 276 29.11 -16.46 8.03
CA PRO A 276 29.67 -15.11 8.02
C PRO A 276 31.20 -15.04 8.03
N PHE A 277 31.87 -16.10 8.50
CA PHE A 277 33.32 -16.18 8.54
C PHE A 277 33.95 -15.95 7.16
N TRP A 278 33.38 -16.52 6.09
CA TRP A 278 34.00 -16.48 4.76
C TRP A 278 33.96 -15.08 4.13
N GLN A 279 32.78 -14.45 4.14
CA GLN A 279 32.58 -13.09 3.64
C GLN A 279 33.26 -12.08 4.56
N GLY A 280 33.20 -12.28 5.88
CA GLY A 280 33.91 -11.47 6.86
C GLY A 280 35.42 -11.45 6.61
N SER A 281 36.03 -12.62 6.44
CA SER A 281 37.45 -12.74 6.12
C SER A 281 37.82 -12.08 4.80
N GLY A 282 36.97 -12.23 3.77
CA GLY A 282 37.15 -11.54 2.49
C GLY A 282 37.10 -10.01 2.62
N ARG A 283 36.17 -9.49 3.44
CA ARG A 283 36.09 -8.04 3.73
C ARG A 283 37.35 -7.53 4.40
N THR A 284 37.81 -8.21 5.45
CA THR A 284 39.04 -7.84 6.18
C THR A 284 40.25 -7.82 5.25
N ILE A 285 40.43 -8.85 4.42
CA ILE A 285 41.54 -8.90 3.46
C ILE A 285 41.47 -7.74 2.47
N PHE A 286 40.28 -7.46 1.91
CA PHE A 286 40.12 -6.35 0.98
C PHE A 286 40.44 -5.00 1.64
N ALA A 287 39.89 -4.75 2.83
CA ALA A 287 40.06 -3.49 3.54
C ALA A 287 41.53 -3.23 3.91
N GLU A 288 42.20 -4.22 4.53
CA GLU A 288 43.61 -4.11 4.91
C GLU A 288 44.54 -3.97 3.69
N ALA A 289 44.33 -4.78 2.65
CA ALA A 289 45.15 -4.68 1.43
C ALA A 289 44.99 -3.31 0.76
N ALA A 290 43.75 -2.80 0.65
CA ALA A 290 43.49 -1.49 0.07
C ALA A 290 44.07 -0.35 0.93
N TYR A 291 43.98 -0.47 2.25
CA TYR A 291 44.53 0.49 3.22
C TYR A 291 46.06 0.54 3.16
N LEU A 292 46.75 -0.61 3.16
CA LEU A 292 48.20 -0.68 3.00
C LEU A 292 48.64 -0.10 1.65
N MET A 293 47.90 -0.41 0.58
CA MET A 293 48.20 0.09 -0.77
C MET A 293 48.07 1.62 -0.90
N ARG A 294 47.43 2.29 0.06
CA ARG A 294 47.33 3.76 0.07
C ARG A 294 48.70 4.44 0.03
N ASN A 295 49.68 3.87 0.73
CA ASN A 295 51.04 4.40 0.86
C ASN A 295 52.01 3.83 -0.20
N ASP A 296 51.50 2.98 -1.10
CA ASP A 296 52.30 2.42 -2.19
C ASP A 296 52.51 3.49 -3.28
N PRO A 297 53.76 3.81 -3.67
CA PRO A 297 54.03 4.84 -4.68
C PRO A 297 53.48 4.47 -6.06
N ASN A 298 53.21 3.18 -6.31
CA ASN A 298 52.67 2.67 -7.56
C ASN A 298 51.22 2.14 -7.41
N ARG A 299 50.45 2.70 -6.47
CA ARG A 299 49.05 2.31 -6.25
C ARG A 299 48.21 2.51 -7.53
N SER A 300 47.39 1.53 -7.85
CA SER A 300 46.45 1.55 -8.98
C SER A 300 45.42 0.43 -8.82
N TYR A 301 44.26 0.55 -9.46
CA TYR A 301 43.27 -0.53 -9.44
C TYR A 301 43.83 -1.82 -10.04
N SER A 302 44.69 -1.72 -11.06
CA SER A 302 45.35 -2.89 -11.66
C SER A 302 46.24 -3.60 -10.64
N LYS A 303 47.05 -2.85 -9.88
CA LYS A 303 47.89 -3.42 -8.83
C LYS A 303 47.07 -4.01 -7.68
N LEU A 304 45.98 -3.36 -7.27
CA LEU A 304 45.08 -3.85 -6.23
C LEU A 304 44.49 -5.20 -6.59
N VAL A 305 43.92 -5.30 -7.80
CA VAL A 305 43.31 -6.53 -8.30
C VAL A 305 44.38 -7.62 -8.51
N ASP A 306 45.54 -7.29 -9.07
CA ASP A 306 46.67 -8.21 -9.25
C ASP A 306 47.25 -8.75 -7.94
N THR A 307 47.13 -8.00 -6.85
CA THR A 307 47.57 -8.44 -5.51
C THR A 307 46.50 -9.32 -4.86
N LEU A 308 45.26 -8.85 -4.83
CA LEU A 308 44.14 -9.57 -4.21
C LEU A 308 43.80 -10.89 -4.91
N LEU A 309 43.88 -10.92 -6.24
CA LEU A 309 43.54 -12.08 -7.06
C LEU A 309 44.78 -12.89 -7.51
N SER A 310 45.98 -12.55 -7.02
CA SER A 310 47.26 -13.17 -7.40
C SER A 310 47.22 -14.70 -7.40
N ILE A 311 47.62 -15.36 -8.50
CA ILE A 311 47.71 -16.84 -8.57
C ILE A 311 48.59 -17.41 -7.45
N LYS A 312 49.64 -16.72 -7.03
CA LYS A 312 50.51 -17.14 -5.93
C LYS A 312 50.04 -16.52 -4.61
N ILE A 313 49.69 -17.35 -3.63
CA ILE A 313 49.23 -16.89 -2.29
C ILE A 313 50.34 -16.14 -1.54
N GLU A 314 51.60 -16.47 -1.83
CA GLU A 314 52.79 -15.85 -1.23
C GLU A 314 52.85 -14.35 -1.51
N LYS A 315 52.38 -13.92 -2.69
CA LYS A 315 52.30 -12.49 -3.03
C LYS A 315 51.28 -11.76 -2.15
N LEU A 316 50.13 -12.38 -1.88
CA LEU A 316 49.12 -11.82 -0.98
C LEU A 316 49.59 -11.84 0.48
N ARG A 317 50.18 -12.96 0.93
CA ARG A 317 50.82 -13.11 2.25
C ARG A 317 51.86 -12.03 2.51
N SER A 318 52.78 -11.85 1.57
CA SER A 318 53.84 -10.85 1.70
C SER A 318 53.30 -9.43 1.76
N TYR A 319 52.23 -9.13 1.01
CA TYR A 319 51.59 -7.81 1.05
C TYR A 319 50.85 -7.55 2.36
N LEU A 320 50.27 -8.58 2.99
CA LEU A 320 49.50 -8.48 4.23
C LEU A 320 50.32 -8.72 5.50
N ARG A 321 51.63 -9.00 5.40
CA ARG A 321 52.48 -9.52 6.49
C ARG A 321 52.37 -8.73 7.79
N ASP A 322 52.28 -7.40 7.69
CA ASP A 322 52.26 -6.50 8.84
C ASP A 322 50.83 -6.04 9.20
N SER A 323 49.80 -6.75 8.73
CA SER A 323 48.40 -6.48 9.02
C SER A 323 47.74 -7.61 9.83
N PRO A 324 46.67 -7.32 10.58
CA PRO A 324 45.83 -8.35 11.20
C PRO A 324 45.30 -9.42 10.23
N ALA A 325 45.15 -9.07 8.94
CA ALA A 325 44.70 -10.00 7.91
C ALA A 325 45.74 -11.07 7.51
N ALA A 326 47.00 -10.95 7.95
CA ALA A 326 48.06 -11.95 7.69
C ALA A 326 47.63 -13.36 8.12
N ASN A 327 46.97 -13.45 9.29
CA ASN A 327 46.51 -14.71 9.87
C ASN A 327 45.48 -15.43 9.00
N LEU A 328 44.73 -14.71 8.16
CA LEU A 328 43.69 -15.26 7.27
C LEU A 328 44.26 -15.85 5.98
N VAL A 329 45.55 -15.59 5.72
CA VAL A 329 46.24 -16.07 4.53
C VAL A 329 47.46 -16.92 4.87
N GLU A 330 47.70 -17.32 6.11
CA GLU A 330 48.89 -18.09 6.51
C GLU A 330 49.07 -19.43 5.77
N GLU A 331 50.31 -19.93 5.75
CA GLU A 331 50.66 -21.23 5.15
C GLU A 331 50.01 -22.42 5.86
N LYS A 332 49.88 -22.34 7.19
CA LYS A 332 49.29 -23.41 8.00
C LYS A 332 47.79 -23.63 7.75
N ILE A 333 47.11 -22.63 7.17
CA ILE A 333 45.67 -22.66 6.90
C ILE A 333 45.35 -22.58 5.41
N GLU A 334 46.21 -23.15 4.56
CA GLU A 334 46.12 -23.00 3.11
C GLU A 334 44.74 -23.33 2.52
N LYS A 335 44.10 -24.43 2.96
CA LYS A 335 42.74 -24.80 2.51
C LYS A 335 41.71 -23.71 2.82
N THR A 336 41.75 -23.15 4.03
CA THR A 336 40.87 -22.05 4.46
C THR A 336 41.15 -20.78 3.66
N ALA A 337 42.43 -20.46 3.43
CA ALA A 337 42.84 -19.31 2.64
C ALA A 337 42.37 -19.42 1.17
N ILE A 338 42.38 -20.63 0.59
CA ILE A 338 41.82 -20.90 -0.75
C ILE A 338 40.31 -20.58 -0.79
N SER A 339 39.54 -21.02 0.20
CA SER A 339 38.10 -20.74 0.29
C SER A 339 37.80 -19.24 0.45
N ILE A 340 38.50 -18.54 1.35
CA ILE A 340 38.35 -17.08 1.52
C ILE A 340 38.67 -16.35 0.20
N ARG A 341 39.66 -16.82 -0.55
CA ARG A 341 40.02 -16.27 -1.84
C ARG A 341 38.98 -16.51 -2.93
N ALA A 342 38.25 -17.61 -2.90
CA ALA A 342 37.13 -17.83 -3.82
C ALA A 342 36.07 -16.73 -3.62
N VAL A 343 35.76 -16.39 -2.37
CA VAL A 343 34.87 -15.27 -2.03
C VAL A 343 35.40 -13.94 -2.53
N LEU A 344 36.68 -13.62 -2.27
CA LEU A 344 37.32 -12.41 -2.81
C LEU A 344 37.22 -12.36 -4.33
N THR A 345 37.50 -13.47 -5.02
CA THR A 345 37.46 -13.55 -6.48
C THR A 345 36.07 -13.25 -7.03
N ASN A 346 35.02 -13.75 -6.39
CA ASN A 346 33.65 -13.56 -6.83
C ASN A 346 33.22 -12.09 -6.83
N TYR A 347 33.67 -11.29 -5.86
CA TYR A 347 33.22 -9.91 -5.70
C TYR A 347 34.25 -8.87 -6.15
N VAL A 348 35.52 -9.04 -5.79
CA VAL A 348 36.61 -8.10 -6.10
C VAL A 348 36.92 -8.08 -7.60
N LYS A 349 36.56 -9.12 -8.37
CA LYS A 349 36.69 -9.07 -9.85
C LYS A 349 35.96 -7.87 -10.45
N ALA A 350 34.91 -7.33 -9.83
CA ALA A 350 34.23 -6.13 -10.31
C ALA A 350 35.12 -4.87 -10.25
N VAL A 351 36.08 -4.80 -9.31
CA VAL A 351 37.04 -3.70 -9.19
C VAL A 351 37.93 -3.59 -10.43
N ARG A 352 38.09 -4.67 -11.20
CA ARG A 352 38.88 -4.65 -12.44
C ARG A 352 38.37 -3.64 -13.46
N TYR A 353 37.06 -3.38 -13.48
CA TYR A 353 36.47 -2.43 -14.43
C TYR A 353 36.84 -0.98 -14.10
N LEU A 354 37.35 -0.71 -12.90
CA LEU A 354 37.88 0.60 -12.52
C LEU A 354 39.28 0.88 -13.10
N GLN A 355 39.97 -0.13 -13.61
CA GLN A 355 41.34 0.03 -14.13
C GLN A 355 41.41 1.04 -15.29
N GLY A 356 42.14 2.13 -15.10
CA GLY A 356 42.33 3.17 -16.11
C GLY A 356 41.43 4.39 -15.91
N ILE A 357 40.42 4.35 -15.04
CA ILE A 357 39.65 5.57 -14.71
C ILE A 357 40.52 6.61 -14.04
N GLU A 358 41.63 6.22 -13.43
CA GLU A 358 42.59 7.15 -12.82
C GLU A 358 43.16 8.16 -13.85
N ARG A 359 43.01 7.87 -15.15
CA ARG A 359 43.45 8.72 -16.27
C ARG A 359 42.34 9.62 -16.82
N ASN A 360 41.10 9.50 -16.35
CA ASN A 360 39.93 10.24 -16.86
C ASN A 360 39.85 11.71 -16.38
N GLY A 361 40.96 12.29 -15.93
CA GLY A 361 41.06 13.66 -15.44
C GLY A 361 41.33 13.75 -13.94
N GLU A 362 40.80 14.81 -13.31
CA GLU A 362 41.04 15.07 -11.89
C GLU A 362 40.41 14.01 -10.98
N PRO A 363 41.12 13.55 -9.93
CA PRO A 363 40.60 12.58 -8.99
C PRO A 363 39.28 13.04 -8.34
N PHE A 364 38.31 12.13 -8.32
CA PHE A 364 36.97 12.37 -7.81
C PHE A 364 36.70 11.53 -6.57
N THR A 365 35.99 12.11 -5.59
CA THR A 365 35.44 11.37 -4.45
C THR A 365 33.99 11.79 -4.26
N ILE A 366 33.13 10.83 -3.91
CA ILE A 366 31.74 11.07 -3.56
C ILE A 366 31.68 11.91 -2.29
N ARG A 367 32.49 11.58 -1.27
CA ARG A 367 32.55 12.32 0.00
C ARG A 367 32.82 13.81 -0.21
N ASP A 368 33.88 14.18 -0.92
CA ASP A 368 34.25 15.60 -1.05
C ASP A 368 33.27 16.32 -1.99
N TRP A 369 32.74 15.63 -3.01
CA TRP A 369 31.69 16.16 -3.86
C TRP A 369 30.40 16.46 -3.07
N MET A 370 29.96 15.55 -2.19
CA MET A 370 28.80 15.76 -1.33
C MET A 370 29.03 16.88 -0.32
N ARG A 371 30.22 16.94 0.31
CA ARG A 371 30.59 18.04 1.21
C ARG A 371 30.68 19.40 0.50
N GLY A 372 30.94 19.39 -0.81
CA GLY A 372 30.93 20.57 -1.67
C GLY A 372 29.54 21.11 -2.00
N VAL A 373 28.47 20.61 -1.36
CA VAL A 373 27.09 21.08 -1.57
C VAL A 373 27.00 22.59 -1.38
N ARG A 374 26.27 23.24 -2.29
CA ARG A 374 26.03 24.67 -2.30
C ARG A 374 24.55 24.91 -2.04
N GLU A 375 24.21 25.32 -0.82
CA GLU A 375 22.82 25.50 -0.38
C GLU A 375 22.08 26.61 -1.16
N ASN A 376 22.80 27.59 -1.69
CA ASN A 376 22.25 28.77 -2.39
C ASN A 376 22.57 28.79 -3.90
N GLN A 377 23.11 27.70 -4.46
CA GLN A 377 23.49 27.64 -5.87
C GLN A 377 23.06 26.30 -6.48
N LYS A 378 23.12 26.20 -7.81
CA LYS A 378 22.88 24.95 -8.51
C LYS A 378 23.96 23.93 -8.15
N ASN A 379 23.52 22.77 -7.68
CA ASN A 379 24.38 21.61 -7.46
C ASN A 379 24.38 20.69 -8.69
N GLY A 380 25.50 20.00 -8.88
CA GLY A 380 25.60 18.91 -9.85
C GLY A 380 24.85 17.67 -9.39
N TRP A 381 24.60 16.76 -10.31
CA TRP A 381 24.03 15.44 -10.06
C TRP A 381 25.10 14.37 -10.23
N LEU A 382 25.02 13.33 -9.41
CA LEU A 382 25.85 12.13 -9.51
C LEU A 382 25.01 10.99 -10.08
N PHE A 383 25.31 10.58 -11.31
CA PHE A 383 24.69 9.43 -11.95
C PHE A 383 25.50 8.18 -11.64
N ILE A 384 24.96 7.30 -10.83
CA ILE A 384 25.51 5.96 -10.61
C ILE A 384 24.76 5.03 -11.56
N SER A 385 25.37 4.69 -12.68
CA SER A 385 24.67 3.99 -13.77
C SER A 385 25.34 2.69 -14.19
N SER A 386 24.56 1.82 -14.81
CA SER A 386 25.02 0.65 -15.55
C SER A 386 24.23 0.51 -16.84
N ASN A 387 24.69 -0.34 -17.76
CA ASN A 387 23.84 -0.88 -18.82
C ASN A 387 23.35 -2.30 -18.43
N ALA A 388 22.28 -2.77 -19.06
CA ALA A 388 21.67 -4.07 -18.75
C ALA A 388 22.69 -5.23 -18.85
N ASP A 389 23.55 -5.20 -19.87
CA ASP A 389 24.49 -6.27 -20.18
C ASP A 389 25.65 -6.38 -19.18
N THR A 390 26.14 -5.26 -18.63
CA THR A 390 27.27 -5.27 -17.67
C THR A 390 26.83 -5.16 -16.22
N HIS A 391 25.55 -4.88 -15.96
CA HIS A 391 25.03 -4.66 -14.60
C HIS A 391 25.42 -5.77 -13.62
N ALA A 392 25.27 -7.04 -13.99
CA ALA A 392 25.61 -8.17 -13.13
C ALA A 392 27.09 -8.17 -12.70
N SER A 393 27.98 -7.75 -13.62
CA SER A 393 29.42 -7.64 -13.37
C SER A 393 29.80 -6.42 -12.54
N LEU A 394 29.05 -5.32 -12.65
CA LEU A 394 29.32 -4.05 -11.98
C LEU A 394 28.59 -3.88 -10.65
N LYS A 395 27.59 -4.72 -10.38
CA LYS A 395 26.73 -4.70 -9.19
C LYS A 395 27.49 -4.49 -7.87
N PRO A 396 28.63 -5.15 -7.59
CA PRO A 396 29.39 -4.92 -6.35
C PRO A 396 29.88 -3.47 -6.21
N VAL A 397 30.47 -2.91 -7.28
CA VAL A 397 31.04 -1.54 -7.29
C VAL A 397 29.95 -0.48 -7.23
N ILE A 398 28.86 -0.68 -7.97
CA ILE A 398 27.70 0.22 -7.98
C ILE A 398 27.05 0.29 -6.60
N SER A 399 26.89 -0.86 -5.95
CA SER A 399 26.35 -0.97 -4.61
C SER A 399 27.26 -0.24 -3.61
N MET A 400 28.58 -0.44 -3.72
CA MET A 400 29.57 0.26 -2.90
C MET A 400 29.50 1.78 -3.06
N TRP A 401 29.45 2.32 -4.28
CA TRP A 401 29.33 3.76 -4.49
C TRP A 401 28.03 4.35 -3.93
N LEU A 402 26.90 3.65 -4.08
CA LEU A 402 25.64 4.13 -3.51
C LEU A 402 25.70 4.14 -1.98
N SER A 403 26.27 3.09 -1.36
CA SER A 403 26.51 3.01 0.08
C SER A 403 27.40 4.15 0.58
N ILE A 404 28.49 4.46 -0.12
CA ILE A 404 29.36 5.60 0.17
C ILE A 404 28.56 6.92 0.09
N ALA A 405 27.71 7.10 -0.91
CA ALA A 405 26.88 8.29 -1.02
C ALA A 405 25.85 8.40 0.13
N ILE A 406 25.21 7.28 0.51
CA ILE A 406 24.26 7.23 1.63
C ILE A 406 24.95 7.62 2.95
N ARG A 407 26.15 7.10 3.22
CA ARG A 407 26.97 7.50 4.39
C ARG A 407 27.48 8.94 4.28
N GLY A 408 27.83 9.36 3.07
CA GLY A 408 28.31 10.71 2.76
C GLY A 408 27.33 11.79 3.20
N LEU A 409 26.02 11.51 3.14
CA LEU A 409 24.96 12.39 3.64
C LEU A 409 25.16 12.77 5.12
N LEU A 410 25.50 11.80 5.97
CA LEU A 410 25.77 12.06 7.41
C LEU A 410 26.99 12.96 7.57
N GLY A 411 28.01 12.75 6.74
CA GLY A 411 29.25 13.53 6.72
C GLY A 411 29.11 14.98 6.23
N MET A 412 27.92 15.40 5.78
CA MET A 412 27.60 16.79 5.38
C MET A 412 27.15 17.67 6.55
N GLY A 413 26.94 17.09 7.74
CA GLY A 413 26.43 17.78 8.93
C GLY A 413 24.90 18.02 8.90
N GLU A 414 24.29 18.32 10.03
CA GLU A 414 22.83 18.45 10.13
C GLU A 414 22.33 19.72 9.41
N ASN A 415 21.35 19.54 8.51
CA ASN A 415 20.62 20.65 7.90
C ASN A 415 19.30 20.12 7.32
N ARG A 416 18.18 20.42 8.01
CA ARG A 416 16.84 19.98 7.59
C ARG A 416 16.27 20.79 6.42
N ASN A 417 16.85 21.94 6.09
CA ASN A 417 16.40 22.79 5.00
C ASN A 417 17.04 22.38 3.66
N ARG A 418 18.21 21.74 3.71
CA ARG A 418 18.85 21.14 2.54
C ARG A 418 18.00 20.02 1.97
N ARG A 419 18.13 19.78 0.66
CA ARG A 419 17.57 18.62 -0.05
C ARG A 419 18.67 17.91 -0.81
N VAL A 420 18.94 16.66 -0.42
CA VAL A 420 19.81 15.73 -1.14
C VAL A 420 18.95 14.55 -1.57
N TRP A 421 18.65 14.46 -2.86
CA TRP A 421 17.76 13.43 -3.38
C TRP A 421 18.53 12.16 -3.74
N PHE A 422 17.99 11.03 -3.34
CA PHE A 422 18.42 9.70 -3.78
C PHE A 422 17.29 9.07 -4.58
N PHE A 423 17.42 9.05 -5.90
CA PHE A 423 16.46 8.39 -6.78
C PHE A 423 16.99 7.00 -7.12
N CYS A 424 16.26 5.97 -6.71
CA CYS A 424 16.62 4.58 -6.96
C CYS A 424 15.43 3.86 -7.61
N ASP A 425 15.43 3.76 -8.95
CA ASP A 425 14.29 3.21 -9.70
C ASP A 425 14.04 1.72 -9.41
N GLU A 426 15.10 0.95 -9.09
CA GLU A 426 14.98 -0.48 -8.82
C GLU A 426 16.04 -0.96 -7.81
N ILE A 427 15.84 -0.67 -6.52
CA ILE A 427 16.78 -1.07 -5.46
C ILE A 427 17.08 -2.57 -5.41
N PRO A 428 16.11 -3.49 -5.60
CA PRO A 428 16.36 -4.93 -5.51
C PRO A 428 17.42 -5.46 -6.49
N THR A 429 17.84 -4.66 -7.47
CA THR A 429 18.90 -5.03 -8.40
C THR A 429 20.30 -4.91 -7.80
N LEU A 430 20.45 -4.23 -6.67
CA LEU A 430 21.71 -4.03 -5.94
C LEU A 430 22.00 -5.16 -4.94
N HIS A 431 23.22 -5.18 -4.40
CA HIS A 431 23.50 -6.01 -3.23
C HIS A 431 22.77 -5.45 -2.01
N LYS A 432 22.66 -6.25 -0.95
CA LYS A 432 22.19 -5.76 0.34
C LYS A 432 23.05 -4.55 0.74
N LEU A 433 22.40 -3.41 0.99
CA LEU A 433 23.04 -2.18 1.47
C LEU A 433 22.66 -2.00 2.96
N PRO A 434 23.50 -2.44 3.91
CA PRO A 434 23.19 -2.30 5.34
C PRO A 434 22.85 -0.86 5.73
N ASP A 435 23.57 0.09 5.13
CA ASP A 435 23.41 1.52 5.35
C ASP A 435 22.02 2.04 5.05
N LEU A 436 21.26 1.43 4.14
CA LEU A 436 19.89 1.85 3.88
C LEU A 436 19.00 1.64 5.11
N VAL A 437 19.18 0.52 5.80
CA VAL A 437 18.37 0.17 6.97
C VAL A 437 18.75 1.04 8.16
N GLU A 438 20.04 1.33 8.32
CA GLU A 438 20.56 2.10 9.46
C GLU A 438 20.38 3.62 9.28
N ILE A 439 20.60 4.16 8.06
CA ILE A 439 20.76 5.60 7.85
C ILE A 439 19.46 6.29 7.39
N VAL A 440 18.64 5.64 6.57
CA VAL A 440 17.40 6.26 6.04
C VAL A 440 16.45 6.74 7.16
N PRO A 441 16.26 6.02 8.28
CA PRO A 441 15.44 6.51 9.39
C PRO A 441 15.92 7.84 9.99
N GLU A 442 17.23 8.10 9.99
CA GLU A 442 17.82 9.32 10.56
C GLU A 442 18.13 10.41 9.53
N ALA A 443 18.14 10.06 8.24
CA ALA A 443 18.55 10.93 7.15
C ALA A 443 17.73 12.23 7.05
N ARG A 444 16.52 12.27 7.61
CA ARG A 444 15.68 13.46 7.73
C ARG A 444 16.41 14.64 8.39
N LYS A 445 17.29 14.38 9.37
CA LYS A 445 18.07 15.41 10.08
C LYS A 445 19.08 16.10 9.16
N PHE A 446 19.57 15.38 8.16
CA PHE A 446 20.64 15.78 7.23
C PHE A 446 20.12 16.32 5.89
N GLY A 447 18.79 16.30 5.68
CA GLY A 447 18.14 16.76 4.46
C GLY A 447 18.03 15.70 3.35
N GLY A 448 18.17 14.42 3.68
CA GLY A 448 18.04 13.32 2.73
C GLY A 448 16.60 13.10 2.27
N CYS A 449 16.41 12.90 0.97
CA CYS A 449 15.12 12.61 0.33
C CYS A 449 15.23 11.34 -0.52
N TYR A 450 14.76 10.20 -0.01
CA TYR A 450 14.87 8.93 -0.71
C TYR A 450 13.62 8.62 -1.52
N VAL A 451 13.79 8.17 -2.76
CA VAL A 451 12.71 7.75 -3.65
C VAL A 451 13.02 6.36 -4.18
N PHE A 452 12.30 5.37 -3.68
CA PHE A 452 12.55 3.96 -3.99
C PHE A 452 11.47 3.39 -4.87
N GLY A 453 11.86 2.90 -6.04
CA GLY A 453 11.04 2.03 -6.88
C GLY A 453 11.26 0.56 -6.50
N ILE A 454 10.17 -0.14 -6.23
CA ILE A 454 10.14 -1.59 -6.02
C ILE A 454 8.99 -2.23 -6.79
N GLN A 455 9.17 -3.49 -7.19
CA GLN A 455 8.13 -4.26 -7.86
C GLN A 455 7.28 -5.06 -6.87
N SER A 456 7.92 -5.59 -5.82
CA SER A 456 7.29 -6.38 -4.77
C SER A 456 8.03 -6.17 -3.45
N GLY A 457 7.29 -6.10 -2.33
CA GLY A 457 7.87 -6.14 -0.99
C GLY A 457 8.68 -7.40 -0.72
N THR A 458 8.31 -8.53 -1.36
CA THR A 458 8.98 -9.82 -1.18
C THR A 458 10.42 -9.80 -1.69
N GLN A 459 10.72 -9.03 -2.74
CA GLN A 459 12.09 -8.87 -3.22
C GLN A 459 12.96 -8.12 -2.21
N MET A 460 12.36 -7.21 -1.44
CA MET A 460 13.05 -6.54 -0.34
C MET A 460 13.29 -7.51 0.82
N GLU A 461 12.32 -8.36 1.16
CA GLU A 461 12.47 -9.41 2.16
C GLU A 461 13.57 -10.40 1.79
N ASP A 462 13.67 -10.82 0.53
CA ASP A 462 14.71 -11.75 0.05
C ASP A 462 16.13 -11.17 0.23
N ILE A 463 16.31 -9.87 0.02
CA ILE A 463 17.62 -9.20 0.06
C ILE A 463 17.98 -8.78 1.49
N TYR A 464 17.04 -8.19 2.22
CA TYR A 464 17.29 -7.56 3.51
C TYR A 464 16.92 -8.45 4.70
N GLY A 465 16.02 -9.42 4.50
CA GLY A 465 15.29 -10.13 5.55
C GLY A 465 14.02 -9.38 5.95
N GLU A 466 13.03 -10.11 6.46
CA GLU A 466 11.69 -9.60 6.79
C GLU A 466 11.73 -8.34 7.68
N LYS A 467 12.43 -8.40 8.83
CA LYS A 467 12.51 -7.28 9.79
C LYS A 467 13.14 -6.02 9.21
N ALA A 468 14.23 -6.18 8.45
CA ALA A 468 14.96 -5.07 7.87
C ALA A 468 14.19 -4.45 6.69
N ALA A 469 13.51 -5.28 5.89
CA ALA A 469 12.61 -4.81 4.83
C ALA A 469 11.44 -4.00 5.43
N ALA A 470 10.78 -4.51 6.47
CA ALA A 470 9.70 -3.79 7.16
C ALA A 470 10.18 -2.43 7.70
N THR A 471 11.33 -2.41 8.40
CA THR A 471 11.93 -1.17 8.94
C THR A 471 12.16 -0.12 7.84
N LEU A 472 12.64 -0.55 6.67
CA LEU A 472 12.88 0.35 5.55
C LEU A 472 11.57 0.86 4.91
N MET A 473 10.54 0.01 4.84
CA MET A 473 9.24 0.37 4.29
C MET A 473 8.49 1.35 5.21
N ASP A 474 8.59 1.18 6.53
CA ASP A 474 7.92 2.02 7.53
C ASP A 474 8.34 3.49 7.46
N VAL A 475 9.58 3.78 7.06
CA VAL A 475 10.09 5.15 6.94
C VAL A 475 9.76 5.81 5.59
N MET A 476 9.04 5.12 4.70
CA MET A 476 8.55 5.65 3.42
C MET A 476 7.13 6.19 3.57
N ASN A 477 6.98 7.50 3.83
CA ASN A 477 5.68 8.06 4.21
C ASN A 477 4.80 8.46 3.02
N THR A 478 5.40 8.94 1.92
CA THR A 478 4.64 9.22 0.70
C THR A 478 4.70 7.99 -0.20
N ARG A 479 3.57 7.32 -0.42
CA ARG A 479 3.54 6.06 -1.19
C ARG A 479 2.71 6.23 -2.45
N ALA A 480 3.21 5.74 -3.58
CA ALA A 480 2.48 5.65 -4.83
C ALA A 480 2.39 4.19 -5.25
N PHE A 481 1.17 3.67 -5.30
CA PHE A 481 0.87 2.29 -5.62
C PHE A 481 0.33 2.19 -7.04
N PHE A 482 1.09 1.55 -7.91
CA PHE A 482 0.75 1.21 -9.28
C PHE A 482 0.19 -0.22 -9.36
N ARG A 483 -0.22 -0.62 -10.57
CA ARG A 483 -0.73 -1.96 -10.84
C ARG A 483 0.20 -3.05 -10.32
N SER A 484 -0.38 -4.02 -9.62
CA SER A 484 0.28 -5.25 -9.17
C SER A 484 -0.55 -6.45 -9.62
N PRO A 485 -0.02 -7.37 -10.44
CA PRO A 485 -0.81 -8.46 -11.02
C PRO A 485 -1.08 -9.61 -10.04
N SER A 486 -0.18 -9.84 -9.07
CA SER A 486 -0.31 -10.95 -8.12
C SER A 486 -1.32 -10.61 -7.01
N TYR A 487 -2.20 -11.56 -6.69
CA TYR A 487 -3.21 -11.42 -5.61
C TYR A 487 -2.57 -11.00 -4.29
N ARG A 488 -1.54 -11.72 -3.82
CA ARG A 488 -0.89 -11.45 -2.52
C ARG A 488 -0.36 -10.01 -2.42
N ILE A 489 0.22 -9.52 -3.51
CA ILE A 489 0.79 -8.17 -3.57
C ILE A 489 -0.33 -7.13 -3.68
N ALA A 490 -1.35 -7.38 -4.51
CA ALA A 490 -2.48 -6.47 -4.68
C ALA A 490 -3.30 -6.34 -3.38
N ASP A 491 -3.51 -7.45 -2.67
CA ASP A 491 -4.18 -7.47 -1.37
C ASP A 491 -3.38 -6.70 -0.31
N TYR A 492 -2.06 -6.93 -0.23
CA TYR A 492 -1.17 -6.11 0.60
C TYR A 492 -1.30 -4.61 0.29
N VAL A 493 -1.25 -4.24 -1.00
CA VAL A 493 -1.40 -2.85 -1.44
C VAL A 493 -2.78 -2.26 -1.08
N ALA A 494 -3.85 -3.06 -1.14
CA ALA A 494 -5.19 -2.60 -0.74
C ALA A 494 -5.25 -2.21 0.74
N HIS A 495 -4.67 -3.04 1.61
CA HIS A 495 -4.57 -2.76 3.04
C HIS A 495 -3.65 -1.57 3.35
N GLU A 496 -2.55 -1.42 2.60
CA GLU A 496 -1.65 -0.26 2.69
C GLU A 496 -2.28 1.07 2.26
N ILE A 497 -3.17 1.04 1.25
CA ILE A 497 -3.97 2.21 0.86
C ILE A 497 -4.92 2.58 1.98
N GLY A 498 -5.54 1.59 2.62
CA GLY A 498 -6.29 1.72 3.87
C GLY A 498 -7.74 1.28 3.76
N GLU A 499 -8.41 1.32 4.91
CA GLU A 499 -9.79 0.92 5.09
C GLU A 499 -10.66 2.09 5.56
N LYS A 500 -11.96 1.94 5.37
CA LYS A 500 -13.00 2.78 5.97
C LYS A 500 -13.96 1.92 6.77
N GLU A 501 -14.48 2.50 7.83
CA GLU A 501 -15.59 1.95 8.60
C GLU A 501 -16.89 2.56 8.07
N ILE A 502 -17.80 1.69 7.64
CA ILE A 502 -19.13 2.08 7.19
C ILE A 502 -20.19 1.43 8.07
N LEU A 503 -21.19 2.21 8.44
CA LEU A 503 -22.47 1.71 8.91
C LEU A 503 -23.36 1.48 7.70
N LYS A 504 -23.37 0.25 7.22
CA LYS A 504 -24.11 -0.15 6.03
C LYS A 504 -25.59 -0.28 6.36
N ALA A 505 -26.43 0.43 5.61
CA ALA A 505 -27.86 0.32 5.79
C ALA A 505 -28.33 -1.08 5.33
N SER A 506 -28.88 -1.86 6.26
CA SER A 506 -29.40 -3.20 6.01
C SER A 506 -30.91 -3.18 6.22
N GLU A 507 -31.65 -3.53 5.17
CA GLU A 507 -33.09 -3.73 5.21
C GLU A 507 -33.38 -5.22 5.06
N GLN A 508 -33.92 -5.84 6.11
CA GLN A 508 -34.37 -7.22 6.08
C GLN A 508 -35.90 -7.27 5.95
N TYR A 509 -36.36 -8.00 4.94
CA TYR A 509 -37.77 -8.24 4.68
C TYR A 509 -38.14 -9.63 5.17
N SER A 510 -39.02 -9.69 6.18
CA SER A 510 -39.58 -10.96 6.68
C SER A 510 -40.96 -11.17 6.09
N TYR A 511 -41.15 -12.29 5.38
CA TYR A 511 -42.42 -12.68 4.76
C TYR A 511 -43.12 -13.76 5.57
N GLY A 512 -44.31 -13.44 6.09
CA GLY A 512 -45.19 -14.41 6.73
C GLY A 512 -46.19 -15.02 5.76
N ALA A 513 -46.75 -16.19 6.10
CA ALA A 513 -47.92 -16.72 5.39
C ALA A 513 -49.19 -15.87 5.60
N ASP A 514 -49.19 -15.02 6.63
CA ASP A 514 -50.25 -14.07 6.97
C ASP A 514 -49.70 -12.64 6.84
N PRO A 515 -50.34 -11.74 6.07
CA PRO A 515 -49.84 -10.38 5.85
C PRO A 515 -49.71 -9.51 7.09
N VAL A 516 -50.31 -9.92 8.21
CA VAL A 516 -50.17 -9.24 9.51
C VAL A 516 -48.78 -9.47 10.13
N ARG A 517 -48.03 -10.46 9.65
CA ARG A 517 -46.68 -10.82 10.13
C ARG A 517 -45.55 -10.26 9.28
N ASP A 518 -45.85 -9.54 8.21
CA ASP A 518 -44.82 -8.93 7.36
C ASP A 518 -44.17 -7.78 8.13
N GLY A 519 -42.84 -7.83 8.24
CA GLY A 519 -42.04 -6.85 8.98
C GLY A 519 -40.85 -6.37 8.16
N VAL A 520 -40.57 -5.07 8.23
CA VAL A 520 -39.30 -4.48 7.78
C VAL A 520 -38.44 -4.26 9.02
N SER A 521 -37.30 -4.94 9.09
CA SER A 521 -36.27 -4.62 10.07
C SER A 521 -35.21 -3.78 9.38
N THR A 522 -35.02 -2.56 9.85
CA THR A 522 -33.95 -1.66 9.40
C THR A 522 -32.86 -1.62 10.45
N GLY A 523 -31.64 -1.99 10.08
CA GLY A 523 -30.47 -1.92 10.94
C GLY A 523 -29.30 -1.26 10.20
N LYS A 524 -28.36 -0.72 10.97
CA LYS A 524 -27.05 -0.32 10.45
C LYS A 524 -26.03 -1.33 10.95
N GLU A 525 -25.40 -2.04 10.04
CA GLU A 525 -24.35 -3.00 10.36
C GLU A 525 -22.99 -2.33 10.17
N MET A 526 -22.12 -2.40 11.17
CA MET A 526 -20.77 -1.86 11.07
C MET A 526 -19.89 -2.84 10.28
N GLU A 527 -19.38 -2.39 9.13
CA GLU A 527 -18.52 -3.16 8.25
C GLU A 527 -17.21 -2.38 8.02
N ARG A 528 -16.06 -3.07 8.12
CA ARG A 528 -14.76 -2.54 7.69
C ARG A 528 -14.51 -2.98 6.27
N VAL A 529 -14.31 -2.00 5.38
CA VAL A 529 -14.13 -2.24 3.95
C VAL A 529 -12.88 -1.52 3.47
N THR A 530 -12.06 -2.20 2.66
CA THR A 530 -10.91 -1.57 2.00
C THR A 530 -11.39 -0.45 1.06
N LEU A 531 -10.56 0.59 0.89
CA LEU A 531 -10.90 1.70 0.00
C LEU A 531 -10.91 1.29 -1.46
N VAL A 532 -10.08 0.32 -1.81
CA VAL A 532 -9.96 -0.28 -3.14
C VAL A 532 -9.87 -1.79 -2.95
N SER A 533 -10.45 -2.54 -3.87
CA SER A 533 -10.31 -4.00 -3.89
C SER A 533 -8.95 -4.41 -4.47
N TYR A 534 -8.48 -5.61 -4.16
CA TYR A 534 -7.28 -6.16 -4.81
C TYR A 534 -7.45 -6.23 -6.34
N SER A 535 -8.67 -6.45 -6.84
CA SER A 535 -8.96 -6.49 -8.28
C SER A 535 -8.91 -5.11 -8.93
N ASP A 536 -9.25 -4.04 -8.22
CA ASP A 536 -9.03 -2.66 -8.68
C ASP A 536 -7.54 -2.35 -8.87
N ILE A 537 -6.67 -2.91 -8.02
CA ILE A 537 -5.21 -2.76 -8.12
C ILE A 537 -4.66 -3.60 -9.28
N GLN A 538 -5.16 -4.83 -9.48
CA GLN A 538 -4.76 -5.70 -10.60
C GLN A 538 -5.17 -5.12 -11.96
N SER A 539 -6.35 -4.49 -12.03
CA SER A 539 -6.91 -3.92 -13.25
C SER A 539 -6.51 -2.47 -13.50
N LEU A 540 -5.68 -1.87 -12.61
CA LEU A 540 -5.29 -0.48 -12.70
C LEU A 540 -4.55 -0.19 -14.03
N PRO A 541 -4.96 0.81 -14.83
CA PRO A 541 -4.30 1.12 -16.09
C PRO A 541 -2.85 1.61 -15.89
N ASP A 542 -2.02 1.46 -16.94
CA ASP A 542 -0.68 2.05 -16.94
C ASP A 542 -0.75 3.57 -16.79
N LEU A 543 0.29 4.15 -16.18
CA LEU A 543 0.36 5.55 -15.76
C LEU A 543 -0.73 5.96 -14.76
N THR A 544 -1.42 5.01 -14.12
CA THR A 544 -2.37 5.29 -13.04
C THR A 544 -1.85 4.72 -11.73
N CYS A 545 -2.00 5.47 -10.64
CA CYS A 545 -1.56 5.05 -9.31
C CYS A 545 -2.50 5.58 -8.21
N TYR A 546 -2.49 4.91 -7.06
CA TYR A 546 -3.06 5.43 -5.82
C TYR A 546 -1.94 6.05 -4.99
N VAL A 547 -2.06 7.32 -4.64
CA VAL A 547 -1.08 8.03 -3.80
C VAL A 547 -1.63 8.21 -2.40
N THR A 548 -0.85 7.82 -1.40
CA THR A 548 -1.10 8.09 0.01
C THR A 548 -0.07 9.11 0.52
N LEU A 549 -0.56 10.07 1.28
CA LEU A 549 0.23 11.13 1.90
C LEU A 549 0.18 10.97 3.42
N PRO A 550 1.22 11.37 4.17
CA PRO A 550 1.19 11.28 5.62
C PRO A 550 0.11 12.20 6.22
N GLY A 551 -0.43 11.81 7.36
CA GLY A 551 -1.44 12.59 8.07
C GLY A 551 -2.88 12.35 7.57
N PRO A 552 -3.81 13.31 7.79
CA PRO A 552 -5.25 13.09 7.66
C PRO A 552 -5.78 13.29 6.23
N TYR A 553 -4.93 13.09 5.21
CA TYR A 553 -5.30 13.31 3.82
C TYR A 553 -5.89 12.04 3.20
N PRO A 554 -6.90 12.17 2.33
CA PRO A 554 -7.45 11.02 1.63
C PRO A 554 -6.40 10.40 0.69
N ALA A 555 -6.51 9.09 0.45
CA ALA A 555 -5.84 8.45 -0.67
C ALA A 555 -6.37 9.04 -1.97
N VAL A 556 -5.50 9.21 -2.97
CA VAL A 556 -5.86 9.86 -4.23
C VAL A 556 -5.55 8.94 -5.40
N LYS A 557 -6.55 8.63 -6.23
CA LYS A 557 -6.31 7.99 -7.52
C LYS A 557 -5.83 9.04 -8.53
N LEU A 558 -4.65 8.83 -9.09
CA LEU A 558 -4.02 9.74 -10.03
C LEU A 558 -3.77 9.06 -11.37
N ALA A 559 -4.29 9.66 -12.44
CA ALA A 559 -3.86 9.39 -13.81
C ALA A 559 -2.73 10.34 -14.19
N LEU A 560 -1.52 9.79 -14.33
CA LEU A 560 -0.34 10.49 -14.80
C LEU A 560 -0.35 10.56 -16.33
N LYS A 561 0.25 11.61 -16.86
CA LYS A 561 0.51 11.75 -18.30
C LYS A 561 1.99 11.57 -18.54
N TYR A 562 2.35 10.68 -19.46
CA TYR A 562 3.72 10.56 -19.91
C TYR A 562 4.17 11.89 -20.53
N GLN A 563 5.39 12.31 -20.20
CA GLN A 563 6.01 13.50 -20.78
C GLN A 563 7.29 13.09 -21.48
N GLU A 564 7.33 13.28 -22.80
CA GLU A 564 8.56 13.07 -23.56
C GLU A 564 9.62 14.06 -23.09
N ARG A 565 10.85 13.58 -22.87
CA ARG A 565 11.98 14.38 -22.41
C ARG A 565 13.00 14.55 -23.53
N PRO A 566 13.64 15.73 -23.63
CA PRO A 566 14.69 15.94 -24.62
C PRO A 566 15.86 14.99 -24.33
N LYS A 567 16.39 14.39 -25.39
CA LYS A 567 17.61 13.56 -25.33
C LYS A 567 18.82 14.50 -25.39
N VAL A 568 19.33 14.91 -24.23
CA VAL A 568 20.40 15.92 -24.10
C VAL A 568 21.81 15.32 -24.18
N ALA A 569 21.95 14.02 -23.90
CA ALA A 569 23.22 13.32 -23.95
C ALA A 569 23.05 11.87 -24.48
N PRO A 570 24.12 11.26 -25.02
CA PRO A 570 24.14 9.81 -25.24
C PRO A 570 23.89 9.06 -23.93
N GLU A 571 23.10 7.99 -23.98
CA GLU A 571 22.82 7.15 -22.82
C GLU A 571 24.11 6.52 -22.28
N PHE A 572 24.92 5.94 -23.16
CA PHE A 572 26.16 5.26 -22.82
C PHE A 572 27.24 5.52 -23.88
N ILE A 573 28.47 5.74 -23.44
CA ILE A 573 29.64 5.84 -24.32
C ILE A 573 30.63 4.74 -23.89
N PRO A 574 30.84 3.68 -24.68
CA PRO A 574 31.74 2.59 -24.29
C PRO A 574 33.15 3.10 -24.00
N ARG A 575 33.73 2.70 -22.88
CA ARG A 575 35.14 2.94 -22.54
C ARG A 575 36.02 1.83 -23.11
N GLU A 576 37.15 2.22 -23.69
CA GLU A 576 38.20 1.27 -24.08
C GLU A 576 38.88 0.71 -22.82
N MET A 577 38.78 -0.61 -22.63
CA MET A 577 39.48 -1.34 -21.56
C MET A 577 40.90 -1.69 -22.03
N ASN A 578 41.86 -1.79 -21.11
CA ASN A 578 43.21 -2.25 -21.43
C ASN A 578 43.18 -3.76 -21.76
N PRO A 579 43.39 -4.17 -23.02
CA PRO A 579 43.25 -5.57 -23.43
C PRO A 579 44.28 -6.50 -22.77
N GLU A 580 45.50 -6.01 -22.52
CA GLU A 580 46.57 -6.81 -21.91
C GLU A 580 46.26 -7.10 -20.43
N ALA A 581 45.80 -6.09 -19.71
CA ALA A 581 45.40 -6.24 -18.31
C ALA A 581 44.18 -7.18 -18.19
N GLU A 582 43.24 -7.07 -19.12
CA GLU A 582 42.07 -7.94 -19.17
C GLU A 582 42.43 -9.39 -19.52
N ALA A 583 43.33 -9.61 -20.49
CA ALA A 583 43.81 -10.95 -20.85
C ALA A 583 44.54 -11.62 -19.69
N ARG A 584 45.44 -10.87 -19.02
CA ARG A 584 46.17 -11.35 -17.84
C ARG A 584 45.22 -11.76 -16.72
N LEU A 585 44.25 -10.90 -16.42
CA LEU A 585 43.31 -11.16 -15.34
C LEU A 585 42.33 -12.30 -15.68
N SER A 586 41.92 -12.41 -16.94
CA SER A 586 41.10 -13.54 -17.41
C SER A 586 41.84 -14.86 -17.28
N ALA A 587 43.14 -14.91 -17.57
CA ALA A 587 43.98 -16.08 -17.33
C ALA A 587 44.08 -16.43 -15.83
N VAL A 588 44.20 -15.42 -14.96
CA VAL A 588 44.20 -15.61 -13.49
C VAL A 588 42.88 -16.20 -13.01
N LEU A 589 41.74 -15.69 -13.49
CA LEU A 589 40.42 -16.19 -13.13
C LEU A 589 40.19 -17.63 -13.64
N ALA A 590 40.58 -17.92 -14.89
CA ALA A 590 40.46 -19.26 -15.46
C ALA A 590 41.31 -20.29 -14.71
N ALA A 591 42.54 -19.93 -14.33
CA ALA A 591 43.40 -20.78 -13.50
C ALA A 591 42.76 -21.06 -12.13
N ARG A 592 42.10 -20.05 -11.54
CA ARG A 592 41.40 -20.17 -10.25
C ARG A 592 40.15 -21.04 -10.33
N GLU A 593 39.38 -20.93 -11.41
CA GLU A 593 38.25 -21.83 -11.66
C GLU A 593 38.70 -23.28 -11.86
N ALA A 594 39.90 -23.51 -12.41
CA ALA A 594 40.48 -24.85 -12.50
C ALA A 594 40.93 -25.38 -11.13
N GLU A 595 41.60 -24.55 -10.32
CA GLU A 595 42.01 -24.89 -8.94
C GLU A 595 40.79 -25.19 -8.05
N GLY A 596 39.72 -24.37 -8.16
CA GLY A 596 38.47 -24.59 -7.45
C GLY A 596 37.76 -25.88 -7.85
N ARG A 597 37.77 -26.23 -9.15
CA ARG A 597 37.23 -27.52 -9.64
C ARG A 597 38.04 -28.72 -9.16
N GLN A 598 39.36 -28.62 -9.17
CA GLN A 598 40.24 -29.66 -8.63
C GLN A 598 40.01 -29.87 -7.13
N MET A 599 39.78 -28.78 -6.38
CA MET A 599 39.46 -28.84 -4.95
C MET A 599 38.06 -29.40 -4.68
N ALA A 600 37.05 -29.08 -5.48
CA ALA A 600 35.71 -29.66 -5.35
C ALA A 600 35.73 -31.19 -5.57
N GLY A 601 36.53 -31.67 -6.53
CA GLY A 601 36.74 -33.10 -6.75
C GLY A 601 37.42 -33.84 -5.58
N LEU A 602 38.09 -33.13 -4.67
CA LEU A 602 38.64 -33.71 -3.43
C LEU A 602 37.60 -33.89 -2.32
N PHE A 603 36.39 -33.35 -2.49
CA PHE A 603 35.27 -33.48 -1.54
C PHE A 603 34.12 -34.37 -2.07
N GLU A 604 34.23 -34.87 -3.30
CA GLU A 604 33.37 -35.97 -3.77
C GLU A 604 33.97 -37.31 -3.32
N PRO A 605 33.20 -38.20 -2.66
CA PRO A 605 33.70 -39.52 -2.33
C PRO A 605 33.96 -40.31 -3.62
N ASP A 606 35.16 -40.89 -3.74
CA ASP A 606 35.57 -41.73 -4.87
C ASP A 606 34.51 -42.82 -5.13
N ALA A 607 33.69 -42.63 -6.17
CA ALA A 607 32.98 -43.75 -6.77
C ALA A 607 34.04 -44.58 -7.50
N GLU A 608 34.25 -45.82 -7.04
CA GLU A 608 35.24 -46.76 -7.57
C GLU A 608 35.32 -46.74 -9.09
N ALA A 609 36.53 -46.53 -9.58
CA ALA A 609 36.88 -46.57 -10.98
C ALA A 609 36.57 -47.97 -11.57
N VAL A 610 35.47 -48.07 -12.32
CA VAL A 610 35.23 -49.21 -13.21
C VAL A 610 36.08 -48.99 -14.47
N THR A 611 37.01 -49.91 -14.69
CA THR A 611 37.87 -50.00 -15.87
C THR A 611 37.05 -50.11 -17.17
N PRO A 612 37.43 -49.42 -18.26
CA PRO A 612 36.75 -49.58 -19.54
C PRO A 612 37.30 -50.79 -20.29
N ALA A 613 36.48 -51.81 -20.50
CA ALA A 613 36.74 -52.87 -21.46
C ALA A 613 36.16 -52.49 -22.84
N SER A 614 37.05 -52.43 -23.82
CA SER A 614 36.91 -52.73 -25.26
C SER A 614 35.62 -52.35 -26.01
N ALA A 615 35.84 -51.57 -27.08
CA ALA A 615 34.89 -51.17 -28.11
C ALA A 615 34.26 -52.33 -28.90
N GLU A 616 33.00 -52.15 -29.31
CA GLU A 616 32.47 -52.63 -30.58
C GLU A 616 31.37 -51.68 -31.12
N ARG A 617 31.37 -51.48 -32.44
CA ARG A 617 30.50 -50.57 -33.23
C ARG A 617 29.31 -51.31 -33.82
N GLN A 618 28.15 -50.63 -33.91
CA GLN A 618 27.08 -50.66 -34.95
C GLN A 618 25.78 -50.12 -34.31
N ALA A 619 24.80 -49.44 -34.92
CA ALA A 619 24.55 -48.76 -36.20
C ALA A 619 23.23 -47.93 -36.02
N GLU A 620 22.70 -47.30 -37.08
CA GLU A 620 21.80 -46.12 -37.13
C GLU A 620 20.34 -46.18 -36.58
N GLN A 621 19.79 -44.96 -36.39
CA GLN A 621 18.45 -44.39 -35.97
C GLN A 621 17.16 -44.90 -36.70
N PRO A 622 15.89 -44.41 -36.49
CA PRO A 622 15.33 -43.28 -35.65
C PRO A 622 13.95 -43.52 -34.92
N GLN A 623 13.56 -42.60 -33.99
CA GLN A 623 12.23 -41.94 -33.80
C GLN A 623 11.81 -41.66 -32.33
N GLN A 624 11.28 -40.44 -32.10
CA GLN A 624 10.67 -39.82 -30.90
C GLN A 624 9.16 -40.21 -30.72
N PRO A 625 8.37 -39.77 -29.68
CA PRO A 625 8.67 -39.19 -28.34
C PRO A 625 7.80 -39.75 -27.14
N GLN A 626 8.10 -39.27 -25.91
CA GLN A 626 7.25 -39.07 -24.70
C GLN A 626 7.38 -39.95 -23.43
N THR A 627 7.51 -39.23 -22.29
CA THR A 627 6.99 -39.40 -20.90
C THR A 627 7.65 -40.28 -19.80
N THR A 628 8.02 -39.61 -18.68
CA THR A 628 7.97 -39.95 -17.22
C THR A 628 8.75 -41.18 -16.71
N VAL A 629 9.53 -41.21 -15.61
CA VAL A 629 9.24 -41.03 -14.16
C VAL A 629 10.57 -40.98 -13.35
N ILE A 630 10.52 -40.39 -12.14
CA ILE A 630 11.50 -40.19 -11.06
C ILE A 630 12.05 -41.50 -10.42
N SER A 631 13.28 -41.49 -9.88
CA SER A 631 13.60 -42.21 -8.63
C SER A 631 14.83 -41.65 -7.89
N ASP A 632 14.63 -41.44 -6.59
CA ASP A 632 15.55 -41.01 -5.54
C ASP A 632 16.65 -42.04 -5.20
N LYS A 633 17.76 -41.55 -4.63
CA LYS A 633 18.54 -42.30 -3.64
C LYS A 633 19.10 -41.40 -2.53
N LYS A 634 18.55 -41.57 -1.33
CA LYS A 634 19.18 -41.24 -0.03
C LYS A 634 20.24 -42.30 0.30
N SER A 635 21.35 -41.88 0.89
CA SER A 635 22.26 -42.73 1.66
C SER A 635 22.72 -41.97 2.90
N GLY A 636 22.39 -42.49 4.08
CA GLY A 636 23.01 -42.08 5.33
C GLY A 636 24.07 -43.09 5.76
N THR A 637 25.09 -42.60 6.46
CA THR A 637 25.95 -43.37 7.36
C THR A 637 26.66 -42.40 8.29
N GLY A 638 26.48 -42.57 9.60
CA GLY A 638 27.25 -41.88 10.63
C GLY A 638 28.51 -42.66 11.00
N VAL A 639 29.55 -41.95 11.47
CA VAL A 639 30.63 -42.50 12.29
C VAL A 639 31.11 -41.43 13.28
N ASN A 640 31.09 -41.80 14.57
CA ASN A 640 31.64 -41.09 15.73
C ASN A 640 33.17 -41.22 15.82
N VAL A 641 33.86 -40.18 16.31
CA VAL A 641 35.14 -40.30 17.07
C VAL A 641 35.20 -39.18 18.16
N PRO A 642 35.72 -39.44 19.39
CA PRO A 642 35.44 -38.61 20.57
C PRO A 642 36.65 -37.79 21.11
N ALA A 643 36.36 -36.69 21.81
CA ALA A 643 37.11 -36.07 22.92
C ALA A 643 36.27 -34.85 23.37
N GLY A 644 35.92 -34.56 24.62
CA GLY A 644 36.48 -34.91 25.93
C GLY A 644 36.69 -33.60 26.72
N GLY A 645 35.65 -33.08 27.38
CA GLY A 645 35.74 -31.88 28.22
C GLY A 645 34.37 -31.46 28.79
N THR A 646 34.20 -31.61 30.10
CA THR A 646 32.95 -31.47 30.85
C THR A 646 32.70 -30.01 31.26
N GLU A 647 31.58 -29.41 30.83
CA GLU A 647 30.93 -28.30 31.55
C GLU A 647 29.40 -28.51 31.53
N GLN A 648 28.78 -28.41 32.71
CA GLN A 648 27.36 -28.63 32.93
C GLN A 648 26.53 -27.46 32.38
N GLU A 649 25.90 -27.66 31.22
CA GLU A 649 24.85 -26.77 30.73
C GLU A 649 23.51 -27.00 31.46
N ARG A 650 22.94 -25.90 31.96
CA ARG A 650 21.52 -25.77 32.29
C ARG A 650 20.68 -26.08 31.05
N LYS A 651 19.80 -27.07 31.12
CA LYS A 651 18.79 -27.35 30.09
C LYS A 651 17.85 -26.14 29.90
N MET A 652 18.09 -25.32 28.87
CA MET A 652 17.01 -24.64 28.14
C MET A 652 16.58 -25.56 27.00
N LYS A 653 15.27 -25.85 26.92
CA LYS A 653 14.67 -26.58 25.80
C LYS A 653 14.88 -25.79 24.51
N GLN A 654 15.62 -26.35 23.55
CA GLN A 654 15.45 -26.01 22.14
C GLN A 654 14.11 -26.61 21.69
N GLU A 655 13.20 -25.75 21.27
CA GLU A 655 12.09 -26.13 20.40
C GLU A 655 12.67 -26.33 19.00
N GLU A 656 12.87 -27.58 18.59
CA GLU A 656 13.06 -27.94 17.19
C GLU A 656 11.73 -27.73 16.46
N GLU A 657 11.71 -26.84 15.47
CA GLU A 657 10.65 -26.74 14.47
C GLU A 657 10.57 -28.06 13.69
N MET A 658 9.73 -28.99 14.14
CA MET A 658 9.29 -30.13 13.33
C MET A 658 8.36 -29.61 12.23
N GLU A 659 8.70 -29.89 10.96
CA GLU A 659 7.72 -29.84 9.87
C GLU A 659 6.47 -30.62 10.29
N PRO A 660 5.25 -30.06 10.10
CA PRO A 660 4.03 -30.75 10.52
C PRO A 660 3.91 -32.08 9.76
N PRO A 661 3.55 -33.18 10.45
CA PRO A 661 3.44 -34.48 9.81
C PRO A 661 2.40 -34.45 8.69
N LEU A 662 2.75 -35.04 7.53
CA LEU A 662 1.85 -35.16 6.39
C LEU A 662 0.55 -35.90 6.79
N PRO A 663 -0.61 -35.50 6.23
CA PRO A 663 -1.87 -36.17 6.51
C PRO A 663 -1.82 -37.68 6.22
N PRO A 664 -2.42 -38.54 7.05
CA PRO A 664 -2.59 -39.96 6.76
C PRO A 664 -3.22 -40.17 5.39
N GLY A 665 -2.60 -41.02 4.57
CA GLY A 665 -3.04 -41.29 3.20
C GLY A 665 -2.42 -40.41 2.11
N ILE A 666 -1.54 -39.46 2.46
CA ILE A 666 -0.72 -38.67 1.51
C ILE A 666 0.75 -39.14 1.57
N ASN A 667 1.38 -39.37 0.41
CA ASN A 667 2.81 -39.69 0.33
C ASN A 667 3.70 -38.43 0.38
N ALA A 668 5.02 -38.62 0.47
CA ALA A 668 6.00 -37.54 0.50
C ALA A 668 6.00 -36.64 -0.76
N SER A 669 5.37 -37.06 -1.86
CA SER A 669 5.18 -36.27 -3.08
C SER A 669 3.85 -35.52 -3.14
N GLY A 670 3.01 -35.61 -2.09
CA GLY A 670 1.74 -34.89 -2.00
C GLY A 670 0.55 -35.55 -2.70
N GLU A 671 0.69 -36.80 -3.16
CA GLU A 671 -0.38 -37.56 -3.80
C GLU A 671 -1.16 -38.39 -2.77
N VAL A 672 -2.48 -38.45 -2.93
CA VAL A 672 -3.34 -39.25 -2.07
C VAL A 672 -3.26 -40.72 -2.49
N VAL A 673 -2.61 -41.52 -1.67
CA VAL A 673 -2.40 -42.97 -1.87
C VAL A 673 -3.49 -43.80 -1.19
N ASP A 674 -4.16 -43.23 -0.17
CA ASP A 674 -5.28 -43.84 0.54
C ASP A 674 -6.35 -42.79 0.84
N MET A 675 -7.35 -42.71 -0.05
CA MET A 675 -8.46 -41.76 0.07
C MET A 675 -9.32 -42.00 1.32
N ALA A 676 -9.46 -43.24 1.79
CA ALA A 676 -10.29 -43.54 2.95
C ALA A 676 -9.62 -43.09 4.25
N ALA A 677 -8.29 -43.22 4.34
CA ALA A 677 -7.52 -42.65 5.45
C ALA A 677 -7.54 -41.11 5.44
N TYR A 678 -7.41 -40.52 4.25
CA TYR A 678 -7.40 -39.07 4.09
C TYR A 678 -8.77 -38.43 4.41
N GLU A 679 -9.88 -39.04 3.98
CA GLU A 679 -11.24 -38.56 4.29
C GLU A 679 -11.55 -38.61 5.79
N ARG A 680 -11.16 -39.67 6.50
CA ARG A 680 -11.33 -39.76 7.95
C ARG A 680 -10.53 -38.70 8.69
N TRP A 681 -9.27 -38.50 8.30
CA TRP A 681 -8.43 -37.45 8.86
C TRP A 681 -9.03 -36.06 8.61
N ARG A 682 -9.58 -35.80 7.41
CA ARG A 682 -10.26 -34.54 7.11
C ARG A 682 -11.49 -34.32 8.00
N GLN A 683 -12.32 -35.35 8.19
CA GLN A 683 -13.50 -35.26 9.06
C GLN A 683 -13.13 -35.02 10.53
N GLU A 684 -12.06 -35.64 11.03
CA GLU A 684 -11.55 -35.39 12.39
C GLU A 684 -11.01 -33.96 12.57
N GLN A 685 -10.34 -33.40 11.55
CA GLN A 685 -9.87 -32.02 11.58
C GLN A 685 -11.02 -31.00 11.56
N GLU A 686 -12.06 -31.25 10.77
CA GLU A 686 -13.26 -30.39 10.76
C GLU A 686 -13.98 -30.41 12.12
N LEU A 687 -14.09 -31.59 12.75
CA LEU A 687 -14.69 -31.73 14.09
C LEU A 687 -13.87 -31.01 15.17
N ASN A 688 -12.54 -31.15 15.15
CA ASN A 688 -11.64 -30.45 16.07
C ASN A 688 -11.67 -28.93 15.87
N THR A 689 -11.76 -28.47 14.63
CA THR A 689 -11.85 -27.03 14.31
C THR A 689 -13.16 -26.45 14.83
N GLN A 690 -14.28 -27.17 14.68
CA GLN A 690 -15.56 -26.76 15.26
C GLN A 690 -15.52 -26.72 16.80
N GLN A 691 -14.90 -27.71 17.45
CA GLN A 691 -14.73 -27.70 18.91
C GLN A 691 -13.80 -26.58 19.41
N GLN A 692 -12.77 -26.23 18.65
CA GLN A 692 -11.90 -25.09 18.96
C GLN A 692 -12.62 -23.74 18.78
N MET A 693 -13.48 -23.63 17.75
CA MET A 693 -14.33 -22.44 17.58
C MET A 693 -15.34 -22.31 18.73
N GLN A 694 -16.00 -23.41 19.13
CA GLN A 694 -16.89 -23.40 20.30
C GLN A 694 -16.15 -23.02 21.60
N ARG A 695 -14.95 -23.55 21.85
CA ARG A 695 -14.15 -23.14 23.01
C ARG A 695 -13.71 -21.68 22.95
N ARG A 696 -13.39 -21.14 21.77
CA ARG A 696 -13.08 -19.71 21.61
C ARG A 696 -14.30 -18.83 21.86
N GLU A 697 -15.49 -19.25 21.43
CA GLU A 697 -16.74 -18.57 21.73
C GLU A 697 -17.05 -18.61 23.24
N GLU A 698 -16.89 -19.76 23.91
CA GLU A 698 -17.06 -19.88 25.36
C GLU A 698 -16.09 -19.00 26.16
N VAL A 699 -14.83 -18.89 25.72
CA VAL A 699 -13.82 -18.00 26.34
C VAL A 699 -14.20 -16.53 26.14
N ASN A 700 -14.65 -16.13 24.94
CA ASN A 700 -15.12 -14.77 24.68
C ASN A 700 -16.38 -14.42 25.51
N ILE A 701 -17.32 -15.35 25.67
CA ILE A 701 -18.51 -15.17 26.49
C ILE A 701 -18.14 -15.00 27.98
N ASN A 702 -17.15 -15.74 28.48
CA ASN A 702 -16.69 -15.62 29.86
C ASN A 702 -15.87 -14.35 30.13
N VAL A 703 -15.13 -13.83 29.14
CA VAL A 703 -14.44 -12.52 29.23
C VAL A 703 -15.45 -11.36 29.27
N HIS A 704 -16.59 -11.48 28.60
CA HIS A 704 -17.66 -10.48 28.67
C HIS A 704 -18.48 -10.51 29.97
N ARG A 705 -18.52 -11.63 30.69
CA ARG A 705 -19.21 -11.73 31.98
C ARG A 705 -18.38 -11.23 33.17
N GLY A 706 -17.06 -11.24 33.08
CA GLY A 706 -16.15 -10.84 34.17
C GLY A 706 -15.91 -9.33 34.33
N ARG A 707 -16.39 -8.50 33.39
CA ARG A 707 -16.18 -7.02 33.41
C ARG A 707 -17.42 -6.21 33.81
N GLY A 708 -18.43 -6.85 34.39
CA GLY A 708 -19.74 -6.24 34.65
C GLY A 708 -20.05 -5.81 36.09
N GLU A 709 -19.34 -6.28 37.11
CA GLU A 709 -19.66 -5.94 38.51
C GLU A 709 -18.38 -5.80 39.35
N ASN A 710 -18.13 -4.56 39.82
CA ASN A 710 -17.19 -4.14 40.89
C ASN A 710 -15.70 -3.86 40.54
N GLU A 711 -15.41 -2.88 39.68
CA GLU A 711 -14.15 -2.12 39.76
C GLU A 711 -14.40 -0.61 39.58
N PRO A 712 -13.89 0.27 40.48
CA PRO A 712 -14.00 1.72 40.33
C PRO A 712 -12.97 2.27 39.32
N GLU A 713 -13.40 3.24 38.49
CA GLU A 713 -12.56 3.90 37.49
C GLU A 713 -11.38 4.68 38.13
N PRO A 714 -10.15 4.58 37.61
CA PRO A 714 -9.01 5.32 38.11
C PRO A 714 -8.96 6.72 37.46
N GLY A 715 -9.42 7.73 38.20
CA GLY A 715 -9.40 9.13 37.75
C GLY A 715 -9.64 10.20 38.82
N ASP A 716 -10.06 9.83 40.02
CA ASP A 716 -10.19 10.75 41.16
C ASP A 716 -9.11 10.44 42.21
N ASP A 717 -7.94 11.05 42.04
CA ASP A 717 -7.21 11.80 43.07
C ASP A 717 -5.78 12.11 42.58
N PHE A 718 -5.44 13.41 42.69
CA PHE A 718 -4.19 14.12 42.39
C PHE A 718 -4.02 14.79 41.01
#